data_AF-A0A532VBI0-F1
#
_entry.id   AF-A0A532VBI0-F1
#
_cell.length_a   1.000
_cell.length_b   1.000
_cell.length_c   1.000
_cell.angle_alpha   90.00
_cell.angle_beta   90.00
_cell.angle_gamma   90.00
#
_symmetry.space_group_name_H-M   'P 1'
#
loop_
_entity.id
_entity.type
_entity.pdbx_description
1 polymer ?
#
loop_
_entity_poly.entity_id
_entity_poly.type
_entity_poly.pdbx_seq_one_letter_code
_entity_poly.pdbx_strand_id
1 'polypeptide(L)'
;INMFISPEVKGKVTLRLGKPIPFLDALEAILTQNYCQYEIEDNIITVSKMPIFSKSFFLQYALAPSITSSVNALISSEGSFQLDEATNTIIVSDKEAKIEEIAAFLEQIDTPAKQLQSKSFAIKYLYLEEMASMIEENLSSFGKIIERNQDRSMLVIEDTSYNLSRIHKLIKEADIFIPLKKTYEIKFAPLAFLAEQVDGLLTDKGTLEIKEETFRFTVIDVKKNLDRIDTLVKKEDILQRQLISPVQFEEESLRNVLNLLSDEVRINMFISPEVKGKVTLRLGKPIPFLDALEAILTQNYCQYEIEDNIIKVSRMPILSQSFSLEYALVSSIASSVSALISSEGNFQLDEVTNTIVVSDKEAKIEEIAAFIAEIDTPAKQLQSKSFSIRFVIADEVASLLEDYLSAEGKIEVDPLANTLLLTETSRNFVQLEKLILDSDVYQSKEEIFTLEYALASSVAPLLENYLGPEDKLQVSEQANEIILSSSPYTLQKIRELLRSLDIADKQILEKSFTVKYLYLEELASIVEENLSSLGEIIERNQARSTFVVEDTSYNLSKIEKVIKEADVFIPLKKTYEIKFAPLSSLAEQVDGLLTDQGTLQIKEETFRFTVIDVKKNLDRIDTLVKKEDILQRQLISPVQFEEESLRNVLNLLSDEVRINMFISPEVKGKVTLRLGKPIPFLDALEAILTQNYCQYEIEDNIIKVSRMPILSQSFSLEYALVSSIASSVSALISSEGNFQLDEATNTIVVSDKEAKIEEIAAFIAEIDTPAKQLQSKSFSIRFVIADEVASLLEDYLSAEGRIEVDPLANTLLLTETSRNFAKLEERILSLDVYQPKEEIFTLKYALASSVAPLLENYLGPEDKLQVNEQENEIILSSSPYTLEKIRELLSSLDIADKQILEKSFTVKYLYLEELASIVEENLSSFGKIIERNQDRSMFVVKDTSYNLSKIEKLIRETDIFIPLKKTYEIKFAPLSSLAEQIEDILSEEGKKLLKTREDTDTILVKDVKKNLDRIDKLISAKDTLEAQLITKRYVLKYLSAIEAKYYLEVNDMVSDDGEIRVPVVREKVEAGNVKDQSEYIRIPQETVGNPQEIEAESTQVDLPEGEENVIYITDLKRNISKIDEAIEEMNSPSRAEEVVVMAFNIPQGSLESIAIAMAYIIGMNPEDIQGIKIREGETEWIKMKVASPTIDLGDIGAVGRK
;
A
#
# COMPACT_ATOMS: atom_id res chain seq x y z
N ILE A 1 87.44 19.12 43.51
CA ILE A 1 86.70 18.10 42.73
C ILE A 1 87.53 17.79 41.51
N ASN A 2 87.88 16.52 41.31
CA ASN A 2 88.50 16.06 40.06
C ASN A 2 87.37 15.60 39.14
N MET A 3 87.51 15.75 37.82
CA MET A 3 86.51 15.25 36.85
C MET A 3 87.17 14.27 35.90
N PHE A 4 86.59 13.08 35.78
CA PHE A 4 86.89 12.13 34.71
C PHE A 4 85.75 12.19 33.70
N ILE A 5 86.04 12.55 32.45
CA ILE A 5 85.03 12.68 31.40
C ILE A 5 85.29 11.57 30.38
N SER A 6 84.32 10.66 30.21
CA SER A 6 84.43 9.56 29.26
C SER A 6 84.62 10.10 27.82
N PRO A 7 85.43 9.46 26.96
CA PRO A 7 85.76 9.97 25.61
C PRO A 7 84.56 10.19 24.67
N GLU A 8 83.41 9.61 25.01
CA GLU A 8 82.15 9.67 24.29
C GLU A 8 81.35 10.96 24.58
N VAL A 9 81.65 11.64 25.69
CA VAL A 9 81.01 12.88 26.13
C VAL A 9 81.46 14.04 25.25
N LYS A 10 80.55 14.56 24.42
CA LYS A 10 80.82 15.65 23.46
C LYS A 10 79.60 16.56 23.38
N GLY A 11 79.83 17.87 23.29
CA GLY A 11 78.74 18.84 23.25
C GLY A 11 79.19 20.31 23.28
N LYS A 12 78.22 21.23 23.24
CA LYS A 12 78.42 22.68 23.38
C LYS A 12 77.24 23.26 24.16
N VAL A 13 77.52 24.05 25.19
CA VAL A 13 76.50 24.71 26.02
C VAL A 13 76.73 26.21 26.02
N THR A 14 75.65 26.99 26.00
CA THR A 14 75.66 28.43 26.26
C THR A 14 74.90 28.69 27.55
N LEU A 15 75.59 29.23 28.57
CA LEU A 15 75.04 29.50 29.89
C LEU A 15 75.07 30.98 30.21
N ARG A 16 73.97 31.49 30.77
CA ARG A 16 73.87 32.87 31.27
C ARG A 16 73.32 32.84 32.70
N LEU A 17 74.23 32.93 33.67
CA LEU A 17 73.90 32.90 35.10
C LEU A 17 73.72 34.33 35.62
N GLY A 18 72.51 34.65 36.10
CA GLY A 18 72.19 35.98 36.65
C GLY A 18 72.54 36.16 38.13
N LYS A 19 72.82 35.07 38.84
CA LYS A 19 73.27 35.00 40.24
C LYS A 19 74.22 33.79 40.39
N PRO A 20 75.07 33.73 41.43
CA PRO A 20 75.82 32.52 41.75
C PRO A 20 74.87 31.36 42.03
N ILE A 21 75.18 30.18 41.47
CA ILE A 21 74.48 28.90 41.74
C ILE A 21 75.47 27.85 42.23
N PRO A 22 75.05 26.81 42.97
CA PRO A 22 75.92 25.71 43.36
C PRO A 22 76.53 24.98 42.15
N PHE A 23 77.74 24.43 42.35
CA PHE A 23 78.48 23.77 41.26
C PHE A 23 77.79 22.52 40.74
N LEU A 24 77.14 21.73 41.60
CA LEU A 24 76.42 20.53 41.19
C LEU A 24 75.18 20.88 40.38
N ASP A 25 74.35 21.81 40.84
CA ASP A 25 73.18 22.32 40.09
C ASP A 25 73.59 22.86 38.69
N ALA A 26 74.73 23.56 38.61
CA ALA A 26 75.29 24.04 37.35
C ALA A 26 75.77 22.90 36.44
N LEU A 27 76.44 21.90 37.03
CA LEU A 27 76.98 20.74 36.31
C LEU A 27 75.86 19.82 35.83
N GLU A 28 74.87 19.54 36.67
CA GLU A 28 73.67 18.80 36.34
C GLU A 28 72.94 19.46 35.16
N ALA A 29 72.68 20.78 35.23
CA ALA A 29 72.09 21.52 34.11
C ALA A 29 72.91 21.44 32.80
N ILE A 30 74.25 21.41 32.87
CA ILE A 30 75.13 21.20 31.70
C ILE A 30 75.00 19.78 31.17
N LEU A 31 75.09 18.77 32.04
CA LEU A 31 75.18 17.38 31.64
C LEU A 31 73.83 16.84 31.15
N THR A 32 72.73 17.23 31.78
CA THR A 32 71.36 16.97 31.30
C THR A 32 71.16 17.53 29.88
N GLN A 33 71.66 18.74 29.57
CA GLN A 33 71.58 19.30 28.22
C GLN A 33 72.41 18.55 27.16
N ASN A 34 73.38 17.71 27.56
CA ASN A 34 74.23 16.96 26.63
C ASN A 34 74.08 15.44 26.80
N TYR A 35 72.97 14.98 27.41
CA TYR A 35 72.64 13.56 27.62
C TYR A 35 73.74 12.75 28.31
N CYS A 36 74.43 13.42 29.23
CA CYS A 36 75.46 12.83 30.06
C CYS A 36 74.94 12.72 31.50
N GLN A 37 75.32 11.65 32.17
CA GLN A 37 75.10 11.45 33.60
C GLN A 37 76.43 11.64 34.34
N TYR A 38 76.36 11.78 35.65
CA TYR A 38 77.56 11.77 36.48
C TYR A 38 77.36 11.01 37.78
N GLU A 39 78.45 10.42 38.26
CA GLU A 39 78.55 9.76 39.55
C GLU A 39 79.66 10.44 40.36
N ILE A 40 79.52 10.50 41.69
CA ILE A 40 80.52 11.09 42.59
C ILE A 40 81.05 10.02 43.54
N GLU A 41 82.34 9.71 43.43
CA GLU A 41 83.06 8.81 44.34
C GLU A 41 84.35 9.50 44.82
N ASP A 42 84.60 9.53 46.14
CA ASP A 42 85.85 10.02 46.75
C ASP A 42 86.42 11.36 46.20
N ASN A 43 85.53 12.30 45.89
CA ASN A 43 85.80 13.64 45.31
C ASN A 43 86.18 13.66 43.80
N ILE A 44 86.02 12.54 43.11
CA ILE A 44 86.04 12.42 41.65
C ILE A 44 84.60 12.42 41.15
N ILE A 45 84.31 13.23 40.14
CA ILE A 45 83.07 13.15 39.37
C ILE A 45 83.37 12.44 38.05
N THR A 46 82.77 11.27 37.85
CA THR A 46 82.85 10.52 36.59
C THR A 46 81.66 10.90 35.73
N VAL A 47 81.89 11.53 34.58
CA VAL A 47 80.88 11.90 33.59
C VAL A 47 80.88 10.89 32.46
N SER A 48 79.75 10.23 32.23
CA SER A 48 79.55 9.24 31.17
C SER A 48 78.29 9.56 30.36
N LYS A 49 78.15 8.96 29.18
CA LYS A 49 76.93 9.06 28.38
C LYS A 49 75.86 8.15 28.98
N MET A 50 74.58 8.56 28.94
CA MET A 50 73.48 7.71 29.39
C MET A 50 73.36 6.43 28.53
N PRO A 51 73.04 5.26 29.13
CA PRO A 51 72.87 4.01 28.39
C PRO A 51 71.61 4.01 27.52
N ILE A 52 71.67 3.25 26.42
CA ILE A 52 70.54 2.95 25.53
C ILE A 52 70.12 1.51 25.80
N PHE A 53 68.81 1.30 25.96
CA PHE A 53 68.20 -0.02 26.16
C PHE A 53 67.51 -0.48 24.88
N SER A 54 67.02 -1.72 24.84
CA SER A 54 66.23 -2.24 23.71
C SER A 54 65.06 -3.07 24.23
N LYS A 55 63.86 -2.82 23.72
CA LYS A 55 62.61 -3.47 24.14
C LYS A 55 61.77 -3.80 22.90
N SER A 56 61.23 -5.01 22.84
CA SER A 56 60.29 -5.44 21.80
C SER A 56 58.85 -5.31 22.30
N PHE A 57 57.98 -4.90 21.39
CA PHE A 57 56.54 -4.72 21.59
C PHE A 57 55.82 -5.49 20.51
N PHE A 58 55.24 -6.64 20.88
CA PHE A 58 54.30 -7.36 20.02
C PHE A 58 52.97 -6.60 20.01
N LEU A 59 52.45 -6.27 18.83
CA LEU A 59 51.15 -5.62 18.71
C LEU A 59 50.06 -6.68 18.45
N GLN A 60 49.03 -6.69 19.29
CA GLN A 60 47.97 -7.70 19.24
C GLN A 60 46.84 -7.33 18.28
N TYR A 61 46.57 -6.02 18.12
CA TYR A 61 45.41 -5.53 17.36
C TYR A 61 45.84 -4.59 16.22
N ALA A 62 46.86 -3.77 16.47
CA ALA A 62 47.39 -2.83 15.51
C ALA A 62 48.36 -3.49 14.52
N LEU A 63 48.22 -3.18 13.23
CA LEU A 63 49.20 -3.56 12.22
C LEU A 63 50.49 -2.73 12.39
N ALA A 64 51.59 -3.34 12.79
CA ALA A 64 52.85 -2.65 13.11
C ALA A 64 53.40 -1.73 11.99
N PRO A 65 53.32 -2.08 10.69
CA PRO A 65 53.56 -1.14 9.59
C PRO A 65 52.79 0.19 9.67
N SER A 66 51.53 0.20 10.15
CA SER A 66 50.69 1.42 10.17
C SER A 66 51.07 2.40 11.27
N ILE A 67 51.65 1.91 12.37
CA ILE A 67 52.08 2.71 13.52
C ILE A 67 53.55 3.19 13.40
N THR A 68 54.30 2.61 12.46
CA THR A 68 55.74 2.87 12.26
C THR A 68 56.09 4.35 12.18
N SER A 69 55.35 5.16 11.42
CA SER A 69 55.61 6.60 11.31
C SER A 69 55.44 7.36 12.63
N SER A 70 54.47 6.96 13.45
CA SER A 70 54.19 7.60 14.73
C SER A 70 55.20 7.20 15.81
N VAL A 71 55.60 5.93 15.88
CA VAL A 71 56.68 5.49 16.79
C VAL A 71 58.00 6.15 16.38
N ASN A 72 58.33 6.19 15.09
CA ASN A 72 59.58 6.80 14.62
C ASN A 72 59.69 8.31 14.92
N ALA A 73 58.57 9.01 15.12
CA ALA A 73 58.54 10.41 15.55
C ALA A 73 58.79 10.61 17.07
N LEU A 74 58.64 9.55 17.89
CA LEU A 74 58.85 9.59 19.34
C LEU A 74 60.31 9.26 19.76
N ILE A 75 61.06 8.62 18.86
CA ILE A 75 62.45 8.19 19.06
C ILE A 75 63.38 9.41 19.11
N SER A 76 64.37 9.36 20.01
CA SER A 76 65.39 10.38 20.15
C SER A 76 66.40 10.36 19.01
N SER A 77 67.17 11.44 18.84
CA SER A 77 68.22 11.53 17.81
C SER A 77 69.36 10.50 17.94
N GLU A 78 69.34 9.67 18.99
CA GLU A 78 70.34 8.63 19.27
C GLU A 78 69.71 7.23 19.33
N GLY A 79 68.39 7.12 19.22
CA GLY A 79 67.67 5.84 19.21
C GLY A 79 67.55 5.23 17.82
N SER A 80 66.99 4.02 17.76
CA SER A 80 66.68 3.32 16.52
C SER A 80 65.45 2.44 16.65
N PHE A 81 64.84 2.11 15.51
CA PHE A 81 63.63 1.28 15.42
C PHE A 81 63.81 0.22 14.34
N GLN A 82 63.27 -0.96 14.60
CA GLN A 82 63.18 -2.07 13.66
C GLN A 82 61.76 -2.66 13.71
N LEU A 83 61.29 -3.12 12.56
CA LEU A 83 59.97 -3.71 12.38
C LEU A 83 60.15 -5.16 11.93
N ASP A 84 59.51 -6.09 12.63
CA ASP A 84 59.29 -7.46 12.15
C ASP A 84 57.83 -7.64 11.74
N GLU A 85 57.59 -7.58 10.43
CA GLU A 85 56.26 -7.74 9.85
C GLU A 85 55.72 -9.17 9.98
N ALA A 86 56.59 -10.19 10.08
CA ALA A 86 56.18 -11.59 10.16
C ALA A 86 55.60 -11.92 11.55
N THR A 87 56.09 -11.25 12.60
CA THR A 87 55.60 -11.40 13.98
C THR A 87 54.81 -10.20 14.48
N ASN A 88 54.50 -9.22 13.61
CA ASN A 88 53.82 -7.96 13.97
C ASN A 88 54.46 -7.24 15.19
N THR A 89 55.79 -7.30 15.28
CA THR A 89 56.56 -6.82 16.45
C THR A 89 57.37 -5.60 16.09
N ILE A 90 57.31 -4.58 16.96
CA ILE A 90 58.15 -3.39 16.92
C ILE A 90 59.29 -3.56 17.91
N ILE A 91 60.53 -3.32 17.48
CA ILE A 91 61.72 -3.33 18.34
C ILE A 91 62.27 -1.90 18.41
N VAL A 92 62.30 -1.33 19.61
CA VAL A 92 62.80 0.04 19.85
C VAL A 92 64.04 -0.02 20.70
N SER A 93 65.07 0.73 20.29
CA SER A 93 66.30 0.92 21.05
C SER A 93 66.52 2.40 21.34
N ASP A 94 66.30 2.85 22.57
CA ASP A 94 66.44 4.25 22.99
C ASP A 94 66.73 4.34 24.51
N LYS A 95 66.78 5.56 25.05
CA LYS A 95 66.83 5.86 26.48
C LYS A 95 65.61 5.26 27.18
N GLU A 96 65.77 4.77 28.40
CA GLU A 96 64.72 4.08 29.17
C GLU A 96 63.42 4.91 29.26
N ALA A 97 63.53 6.21 29.58
CA ALA A 97 62.39 7.12 29.62
C ALA A 97 61.65 7.26 28.26
N LYS A 98 62.37 7.14 27.13
CA LYS A 98 61.77 7.15 25.78
C LYS A 98 61.13 5.82 25.42
N ILE A 99 61.70 4.70 25.88
CA ILE A 99 61.09 3.39 25.72
C ILE A 99 59.80 3.29 26.53
N GLU A 100 59.73 3.85 27.74
CA GLU A 100 58.49 3.88 28.53
C GLU A 100 57.45 4.88 27.97
N GLU A 101 57.88 6.02 27.40
CA GLU A 101 56.99 6.93 26.65
C GLU A 101 56.36 6.21 25.43
N ILE A 102 57.17 5.45 24.69
CA ILE A 102 56.69 4.65 23.54
C ILE A 102 55.85 3.46 24.01
N ALA A 103 56.18 2.82 25.13
CA ALA A 103 55.38 1.73 25.72
C ALA A 103 53.97 2.22 26.07
N ALA A 104 53.86 3.36 26.77
CA ALA A 104 52.58 3.95 27.13
C ALA A 104 51.78 4.40 25.89
N PHE A 105 52.46 4.94 24.87
CA PHE A 105 51.85 5.28 23.57
C PHE A 105 51.29 4.04 22.86
N LEU A 106 52.05 2.94 22.82
CA LEU A 106 51.63 1.69 22.20
C LEU A 106 50.49 1.03 22.99
N GLU A 107 50.57 0.95 24.31
CA GLU A 107 49.48 0.45 25.17
C GLU A 107 48.19 1.27 24.98
N GLN A 108 48.30 2.59 24.75
CA GLN A 108 47.14 3.43 24.49
C GLN A 108 46.53 3.24 23.08
N ILE A 109 47.27 2.72 22.09
CA ILE A 109 46.84 2.63 20.69
C ILE A 109 46.56 1.20 20.23
N ASP A 110 47.30 0.22 20.73
CA ASP A 110 47.08 -1.21 20.51
C ASP A 110 45.95 -1.73 21.40
N THR A 111 44.77 -1.16 21.21
CA THR A 111 43.52 -1.58 21.86
C THR A 111 42.50 -1.93 20.78
N PRO A 112 41.62 -2.93 20.99
CA PRO A 112 40.64 -3.35 19.98
C PRO A 112 39.81 -2.16 19.47
N ALA A 113 39.31 -1.34 20.39
CA ALA A 113 38.44 -0.20 20.12
C ALA A 113 39.09 0.89 19.24
N LYS A 114 40.43 1.02 19.22
CA LYS A 114 41.14 1.99 18.37
C LYS A 114 41.68 1.39 17.07
N GLN A 115 41.66 0.07 16.94
CA GLN A 115 42.22 -0.65 15.78
C GLN A 115 41.15 -1.28 14.90
N LEU A 116 39.91 -1.37 15.36
CA LEU A 116 38.75 -1.73 14.54
C LEU A 116 38.65 -0.79 13.32
N GLN A 117 38.63 -1.40 12.14
CA GLN A 117 38.51 -0.74 10.85
C GLN A 117 37.57 -1.55 9.98
N SER A 118 36.86 -0.88 9.06
CA SER A 118 36.06 -1.54 8.03
C SER A 118 36.82 -1.55 6.71
N LYS A 119 36.91 -2.70 6.04
CA LYS A 119 37.56 -2.83 4.72
C LYS A 119 36.77 -3.70 3.78
N SER A 120 36.68 -3.27 2.51
CA SER A 120 36.01 -4.00 1.45
C SER A 120 36.99 -4.86 0.64
N PHE A 121 36.53 -6.06 0.24
CA PHE A 121 37.31 -7.04 -0.50
C PHE A 121 36.48 -7.61 -1.66
N ALA A 122 37.02 -7.52 -2.87
CA ALA A 122 36.40 -8.07 -4.08
C ALA A 122 36.73 -9.56 -4.24
N ILE A 123 35.71 -10.40 -4.41
CA ILE A 123 35.84 -11.86 -4.58
C ILE A 123 35.52 -12.20 -6.04
N LYS A 124 36.56 -12.49 -6.82
CA LYS A 124 36.47 -12.63 -8.29
C LYS A 124 36.04 -14.02 -8.73
N TYR A 125 36.56 -15.06 -8.10
CA TYR A 125 36.56 -16.42 -8.63
C TYR A 125 35.77 -17.39 -7.75
N LEU A 126 35.85 -17.24 -6.42
CA LEU A 126 35.11 -18.07 -5.46
C LEU A 126 33.67 -17.56 -5.28
N TYR A 127 32.78 -18.43 -4.77
CA TYR A 127 31.48 -17.98 -4.28
C TYR A 127 31.65 -17.07 -3.06
N LEU A 128 30.77 -16.07 -2.94
CA LEU A 128 30.86 -15.08 -1.87
C LEU A 128 30.64 -15.72 -0.49
N GLU A 129 29.70 -16.67 -0.37
CA GLU A 129 29.44 -17.39 0.89
C GLU A 129 30.53 -18.41 1.23
N GLU A 130 31.15 -19.06 0.23
CA GLU A 130 32.32 -19.93 0.44
C GLU A 130 33.49 -19.12 1.02
N MET A 131 33.74 -17.93 0.48
CA MET A 131 34.74 -17.01 1.02
C MET A 131 34.36 -16.45 2.40
N ALA A 132 33.08 -16.08 2.61
CA ALA A 132 32.59 -15.57 3.89
C ALA A 132 32.80 -16.60 5.02
N SER A 133 32.48 -17.88 4.77
CA SER A 133 32.70 -18.96 5.74
C SER A 133 34.19 -19.12 6.11
N MET A 134 35.11 -19.11 5.13
CA MET A 134 36.55 -19.18 5.40
C MET A 134 37.08 -17.97 6.19
N ILE A 135 36.45 -16.81 6.01
CA ILE A 135 36.79 -15.57 6.71
C ILE A 135 36.25 -15.59 8.14
N GLU A 136 35.04 -16.07 8.37
CA GLU A 136 34.41 -16.17 9.69
C GLU A 136 35.21 -17.03 10.66
N GLU A 137 35.82 -18.14 10.17
CA GLU A 137 36.77 -18.95 10.94
C GLU A 137 38.08 -18.23 11.32
N ASN A 138 38.38 -17.09 10.67
CA ASN A 138 39.63 -16.33 10.81
C ASN A 138 39.44 -14.91 11.38
N LEU A 139 38.21 -14.50 11.70
CA LEU A 139 37.91 -13.26 12.40
C LEU A 139 38.43 -13.30 13.85
N SER A 140 38.71 -12.13 14.42
CA SER A 140 38.94 -12.00 15.86
C SER A 140 37.63 -12.02 16.65
N SER A 141 37.72 -12.07 17.99
CA SER A 141 36.57 -11.90 18.89
C SER A 141 35.87 -10.54 18.79
N PHE A 142 36.44 -9.60 18.02
CA PHE A 142 35.87 -8.28 17.71
C PHE A 142 35.53 -8.13 16.22
N GLY A 143 35.83 -9.14 15.41
CA GLY A 143 35.63 -9.11 13.96
C GLY A 143 34.22 -9.54 13.56
N LYS A 144 33.70 -8.97 12.47
CA LYS A 144 32.43 -9.35 11.84
C LYS A 144 32.46 -9.03 10.35
N ILE A 145 31.71 -9.78 9.56
CA ILE A 145 31.34 -9.35 8.21
C ILE A 145 30.18 -8.36 8.35
N ILE A 146 30.35 -7.13 7.86
CA ILE A 146 29.32 -6.08 7.89
C ILE A 146 28.37 -6.22 6.69
N GLU A 147 28.91 -6.52 5.51
CA GLU A 147 28.14 -6.56 4.26
C GLU A 147 28.57 -7.75 3.41
N ARG A 148 27.59 -8.50 2.90
CA ARG A 148 27.75 -9.56 1.91
C ARG A 148 27.08 -9.15 0.60
N ASN A 149 27.77 -8.33 -0.20
CA ASN A 149 27.21 -7.79 -1.43
C ASN A 149 27.37 -8.80 -2.58
N GLN A 150 26.34 -9.61 -2.81
CA GLN A 150 26.38 -10.66 -3.85
C GLN A 150 26.49 -10.06 -5.26
N ASP A 151 25.74 -8.99 -5.57
CA ASP A 151 25.74 -8.33 -6.89
C ASP A 151 27.11 -7.79 -7.30
N ARG A 152 27.79 -7.10 -6.38
CA ARG A 152 29.14 -6.57 -6.60
C ARG A 152 30.24 -7.60 -6.31
N SER A 153 29.87 -8.77 -5.77
CA SER A 153 30.79 -9.78 -5.24
C SER A 153 31.81 -9.20 -4.26
N MET A 154 31.34 -8.37 -3.32
CA MET A 154 32.15 -7.68 -2.32
C MET A 154 31.81 -8.14 -0.90
N LEU A 155 32.84 -8.40 -0.08
CA LEU A 155 32.71 -8.55 1.37
C LEU A 155 33.23 -7.30 2.07
N VAL A 156 32.42 -6.67 2.93
CA VAL A 156 32.89 -5.61 3.84
C VAL A 156 33.06 -6.21 5.21
N ILE A 157 34.25 -6.08 5.78
CA ILE A 157 34.67 -6.77 7.01
C ILE A 157 35.16 -5.73 8.00
N GLU A 158 34.62 -5.78 9.22
CA GLU A 158 35.18 -5.07 10.37
C GLU A 158 36.06 -6.03 11.14
N ASP A 159 37.32 -5.66 11.38
CA ASP A 159 38.19 -6.31 12.37
C ASP A 159 39.32 -5.34 12.73
N THR A 160 40.21 -5.74 13.63
CA THR A 160 41.40 -4.98 13.96
C THR A 160 42.35 -4.90 12.77
N SER A 161 43.08 -3.80 12.64
CA SER A 161 43.95 -3.52 11.48
C SER A 161 44.97 -4.63 11.19
N TYR A 162 45.42 -5.36 12.23
CA TYR A 162 46.26 -6.56 12.06
C TYR A 162 45.49 -7.75 11.46
N ASN A 163 44.29 -8.08 11.95
CA ASN A 163 43.51 -9.21 11.44
C ASN A 163 42.97 -8.97 10.03
N LEU A 164 42.59 -7.73 9.69
CA LEU A 164 42.26 -7.37 8.30
C LEU A 164 43.43 -7.61 7.33
N SER A 165 44.67 -7.46 7.78
CA SER A 165 45.86 -7.79 6.98
C SER A 165 45.99 -9.31 6.74
N ARG A 166 45.73 -10.11 7.77
CA ARG A 166 45.68 -11.58 7.68
C ARG A 166 44.56 -12.06 6.75
N ILE A 167 43.37 -11.51 6.89
CA ILE A 167 42.19 -11.78 6.03
C ILE A 167 42.47 -11.37 4.58
N HIS A 168 43.10 -10.21 4.34
CA HIS A 168 43.50 -9.81 2.99
C HIS A 168 44.46 -10.81 2.32
N LYS A 169 45.35 -11.44 3.10
CA LYS A 169 46.26 -12.47 2.63
C LYS A 169 45.51 -13.78 2.35
N LEU A 170 44.62 -14.21 3.25
CA LEU A 170 43.76 -15.38 3.06
C LEU A 170 42.92 -15.28 1.79
N ILE A 171 42.27 -14.13 1.55
CA ILE A 171 41.47 -13.90 0.33
C ILE A 171 42.34 -14.04 -0.93
N LYS A 172 43.57 -13.51 -0.94
CA LYS A 172 44.50 -13.67 -2.07
C LYS A 172 44.97 -15.11 -2.30
N GLU A 173 44.97 -15.94 -1.26
CA GLU A 173 45.39 -17.34 -1.31
C GLU A 173 44.22 -18.28 -1.64
N ALA A 174 42.98 -17.89 -1.33
CA ALA A 174 41.77 -18.68 -1.59
C ALA A 174 41.02 -18.28 -2.89
N ASP A 175 41.00 -17.00 -3.25
CA ASP A 175 40.33 -16.50 -4.47
C ASP A 175 41.18 -16.75 -5.72
N ILE A 176 41.24 -18.03 -6.14
CA ILE A 176 42.02 -18.49 -7.29
C ILE A 176 41.08 -18.93 -8.41
N PHE A 177 41.38 -18.53 -9.64
CA PHE A 177 40.68 -18.98 -10.84
C PHE A 177 40.88 -20.48 -11.10
N ILE A 178 39.82 -21.27 -10.94
CA ILE A 178 39.77 -22.70 -11.26
C ILE A 178 38.87 -22.88 -12.49
N PRO A 179 39.42 -23.17 -13.69
CA PRO A 179 38.63 -23.26 -14.91
C PRO A 179 37.83 -24.56 -14.99
N LEU A 180 36.53 -24.44 -15.25
CA LEU A 180 35.62 -25.52 -15.62
C LEU A 180 35.10 -25.29 -17.05
N LYS A 181 34.86 -26.36 -17.81
CA LYS A 181 34.37 -26.29 -19.19
C LYS A 181 32.94 -26.84 -19.29
N LYS A 182 32.03 -26.08 -19.90
CA LYS A 182 30.65 -26.51 -20.15
C LYS A 182 30.16 -26.08 -21.53
N THR A 183 29.45 -26.97 -22.22
CA THR A 183 28.86 -26.71 -23.54
C THR A 183 27.34 -26.68 -23.42
N TYR A 184 26.74 -25.65 -24.00
CA TYR A 184 25.30 -25.40 -24.05
C TYR A 184 24.81 -25.58 -25.48
N GLU A 185 23.62 -26.15 -25.63
CA GLU A 185 22.91 -26.32 -26.89
C GLU A 185 21.60 -25.54 -26.78
N ILE A 186 21.41 -24.59 -27.69
CA ILE A 186 20.35 -23.59 -27.66
C ILE A 186 19.28 -23.98 -28.68
N LYS A 187 18.02 -24.02 -28.24
CA LYS A 187 16.89 -24.56 -29.02
C LYS A 187 15.97 -23.51 -29.61
N PHE A 188 15.76 -22.41 -28.90
CA PHE A 188 14.71 -21.42 -29.15
C PHE A 188 15.25 -19.99 -29.21
N ALA A 189 16.17 -19.62 -28.30
CA ALA A 189 16.70 -18.27 -28.21
C ALA A 189 17.72 -17.96 -29.33
N PRO A 190 17.82 -16.70 -29.78
CA PRO A 190 18.87 -16.29 -30.71
C PRO A 190 20.26 -16.50 -30.09
N LEU A 191 21.06 -17.38 -30.71
CA LEU A 191 22.39 -17.75 -30.20
C LEU A 191 23.31 -16.53 -29.96
N ALA A 192 23.23 -15.52 -30.83
CA ALA A 192 24.00 -14.28 -30.71
C ALA A 192 23.61 -13.44 -29.48
N PHE A 193 22.30 -13.36 -29.17
CA PHE A 193 21.79 -12.64 -27.99
C PHE A 193 22.22 -13.33 -26.69
N LEU A 194 22.07 -14.65 -26.62
CA LEU A 194 22.55 -15.42 -25.48
C LEU A 194 24.07 -15.35 -25.35
N ALA A 195 24.82 -15.40 -26.45
CA ALA A 195 26.26 -15.26 -26.42
C ALA A 195 26.73 -13.91 -25.88
N GLU A 196 26.10 -12.80 -26.29
CA GLU A 196 26.38 -11.45 -25.78
C GLU A 196 26.13 -11.35 -24.25
N GLN A 197 25.01 -11.88 -23.78
CA GLN A 197 24.71 -11.90 -22.34
C GLN A 197 25.66 -12.83 -21.55
N VAL A 198 26.08 -13.94 -22.15
CA VAL A 198 27.04 -14.87 -21.55
C VAL A 198 28.45 -14.29 -21.48
N ASP A 199 28.89 -13.56 -22.51
CA ASP A 199 30.17 -12.85 -22.52
C ASP A 199 30.25 -11.83 -21.38
N GLY A 200 29.16 -11.07 -21.17
CA GLY A 200 29.01 -10.14 -20.03
C GLY A 200 28.95 -10.81 -18.64
N LEU A 201 28.84 -12.15 -18.56
CA LEU A 201 28.89 -12.91 -17.31
C LEU A 201 30.26 -13.55 -17.03
N LEU A 202 31.23 -13.46 -17.93
CA LEU A 202 32.54 -14.11 -17.77
C LEU A 202 33.45 -13.39 -16.77
N THR A 203 34.38 -14.13 -16.13
CA THR A 203 35.50 -13.51 -15.41
C THR A 203 36.55 -12.93 -16.37
N ASP A 204 37.52 -12.20 -15.83
CA ASP A 204 38.70 -11.68 -16.55
C ASP A 204 39.59 -12.77 -17.21
N LYS A 205 39.28 -14.05 -16.99
CA LYS A 205 39.93 -15.23 -17.59
C LYS A 205 38.96 -16.22 -18.23
N GLY A 206 37.66 -15.90 -18.25
CA GLY A 206 36.65 -16.70 -18.91
C GLY A 206 36.82 -16.68 -20.43
N THR A 207 36.33 -17.70 -21.12
CA THR A 207 36.30 -17.75 -22.60
C THR A 207 35.01 -18.36 -23.11
N LEU A 208 34.55 -17.87 -24.27
CA LEU A 208 33.34 -18.30 -24.97
C LEU A 208 33.68 -18.73 -26.41
N GLU A 209 33.33 -19.96 -26.79
CA GLU A 209 33.49 -20.51 -28.13
C GLU A 209 32.09 -20.78 -28.73
N ILE A 210 31.67 -20.00 -29.72
CA ILE A 210 30.34 -20.07 -30.36
C ILE A 210 30.42 -20.93 -31.64
N LYS A 211 29.42 -21.78 -31.87
CA LYS A 211 29.28 -22.66 -33.06
C LYS A 211 27.88 -22.54 -33.65
N GLU A 212 27.68 -21.48 -34.42
CA GLU A 212 26.41 -21.14 -35.05
C GLU A 212 25.81 -22.29 -35.87
N GLU A 213 26.63 -23.01 -36.65
CA GLU A 213 26.20 -24.18 -37.45
C GLU A 213 25.55 -25.31 -36.63
N THR A 214 25.82 -25.36 -35.32
CA THR A 214 25.33 -26.40 -34.41
C THR A 214 24.49 -25.86 -33.25
N PHE A 215 24.14 -24.57 -33.27
CA PHE A 215 23.41 -23.87 -32.21
C PHE A 215 24.00 -24.11 -30.80
N ARG A 216 25.33 -24.20 -30.71
CA ARG A 216 26.04 -24.49 -29.45
C ARG A 216 27.02 -23.39 -29.11
N PHE A 217 27.17 -23.10 -27.83
CA PHE A 217 28.31 -22.34 -27.33
C PHE A 217 28.98 -23.07 -26.17
N THR A 218 30.27 -22.85 -26.00
CA THR A 218 31.08 -23.50 -24.96
C THR A 218 31.78 -22.46 -24.12
N VAL A 219 31.54 -22.49 -22.82
CA VAL A 219 32.16 -21.60 -21.84
C VAL A 219 33.25 -22.34 -21.09
N ILE A 220 34.39 -21.69 -20.89
CA ILE A 220 35.39 -22.08 -19.90
C ILE A 220 35.51 -20.93 -18.91
N ASP A 221 35.05 -21.14 -17.67
CA ASP A 221 35.10 -20.14 -16.60
C ASP A 221 35.01 -20.83 -15.22
N VAL A 222 35.01 -20.06 -14.13
CA VAL A 222 34.77 -20.55 -12.76
C VAL A 222 33.35 -21.08 -12.59
N LYS A 223 33.18 -22.00 -11.62
CA LYS A 223 31.89 -22.63 -11.30
C LYS A 223 30.76 -21.62 -11.09
N LYS A 224 31.04 -20.55 -10.32
CA LYS A 224 30.14 -19.43 -10.03
C LYS A 224 29.48 -18.83 -11.28
N ASN A 225 30.24 -18.66 -12.36
CA ASN A 225 29.72 -18.08 -13.59
C ASN A 225 29.03 -19.12 -14.47
N LEU A 226 29.53 -20.36 -14.52
CA LEU A 226 28.82 -21.44 -15.22
C LEU A 226 27.43 -21.68 -14.63
N ASP A 227 27.26 -21.68 -13.31
CA ASP A 227 25.95 -21.89 -12.66
C ASP A 227 24.99 -20.69 -12.91
N ARG A 228 25.53 -19.45 -13.05
CA ARG A 228 24.76 -18.28 -13.51
C ARG A 228 24.35 -18.40 -14.98
N ILE A 229 25.23 -18.90 -15.84
CA ILE A 229 24.98 -19.12 -17.27
C ILE A 229 23.98 -20.26 -17.48
N ASP A 230 24.02 -21.33 -16.69
CA ASP A 230 22.96 -22.35 -16.64
C ASP A 230 21.58 -21.73 -16.36
N THR A 231 21.52 -20.81 -15.40
CA THR A 231 20.29 -20.14 -15.00
C THR A 231 19.80 -19.20 -16.10
N LEU A 232 20.72 -18.47 -16.74
CA LEU A 232 20.42 -17.60 -17.89
C LEU A 232 19.88 -18.42 -19.08
N VAL A 233 20.58 -19.49 -19.48
CA VAL A 233 20.16 -20.35 -20.59
C VAL A 233 18.79 -20.97 -20.31
N LYS A 234 18.55 -21.53 -19.12
CA LYS A 234 17.23 -22.06 -18.74
C LYS A 234 16.10 -21.03 -18.75
N LYS A 235 16.43 -19.75 -18.50
CA LYS A 235 15.46 -18.65 -18.40
C LYS A 235 15.12 -18.04 -19.76
N GLU A 236 16.12 -17.88 -20.63
CA GLU A 236 15.96 -17.18 -21.91
C GLU A 236 15.80 -18.13 -23.10
N ASP A 237 16.36 -19.36 -23.06
CA ASP A 237 16.16 -20.41 -24.09
C ASP A 237 14.83 -21.14 -23.93
N ILE A 238 13.72 -20.37 -23.97
CA ILE A 238 12.35 -20.90 -23.90
C ILE A 238 11.47 -20.30 -25.01
N LEU A 239 10.53 -21.12 -25.50
CA LEU A 239 9.64 -20.78 -26.60
C LEU A 239 8.73 -19.57 -26.30
N GLN A 240 8.26 -19.48 -25.05
CA GLN A 240 7.34 -18.44 -24.56
C GLN A 240 7.93 -17.03 -24.61
N ARG A 241 9.26 -16.90 -24.67
CA ARG A 241 9.96 -15.60 -24.71
C ARG A 241 10.35 -15.14 -26.11
N GLN A 242 10.08 -15.93 -27.14
CA GLN A 242 10.32 -15.48 -28.52
C GLN A 242 9.34 -14.37 -28.86
N LEU A 243 9.87 -13.23 -29.32
CA LEU A 243 9.08 -12.08 -29.75
C LEU A 243 9.00 -12.07 -31.28
N ILE A 244 7.81 -11.74 -31.81
CA ILE A 244 7.66 -11.34 -33.21
C ILE A 244 7.78 -9.83 -33.34
N SER A 245 8.27 -9.37 -34.48
CA SER A 245 8.46 -7.95 -34.80
C SER A 245 7.12 -7.27 -35.11
N PRO A 246 7.08 -5.92 -35.16
CA PRO A 246 5.93 -5.19 -35.66
C PRO A 246 5.57 -5.60 -37.11
N VAL A 247 4.43 -6.25 -37.30
CA VAL A 247 3.90 -6.72 -38.60
C VAL A 247 2.45 -6.26 -38.82
N GLN A 248 2.05 -6.14 -40.09
CA GLN A 248 0.68 -5.75 -40.49
C GLN A 248 0.17 -6.69 -41.59
N PHE A 249 -1.00 -7.26 -41.37
CA PHE A 249 -1.74 -8.14 -42.27
C PHE A 249 -3.14 -7.56 -42.50
N GLU A 250 -3.61 -7.55 -43.75
CA GLU A 250 -4.94 -7.06 -44.12
C GLU A 250 -5.62 -8.08 -45.04
N GLU A 251 -6.70 -8.71 -44.56
CA GLU A 251 -7.48 -9.72 -45.30
C GLU A 251 -6.64 -10.92 -45.81
N GLU A 252 -5.48 -11.16 -45.20
CA GLU A 252 -4.47 -12.13 -45.63
C GLU A 252 -4.88 -13.58 -45.33
N SER A 253 -4.35 -14.52 -46.11
CA SER A 253 -4.61 -15.94 -45.89
C SER A 253 -4.00 -16.41 -44.58
N LEU A 254 -4.80 -17.03 -43.70
CA LEU A 254 -4.32 -17.59 -42.43
C LEU A 254 -3.07 -18.48 -42.62
N ARG A 255 -3.04 -19.30 -43.66
CA ARG A 255 -1.88 -20.17 -43.95
C ARG A 255 -0.63 -19.37 -44.36
N ASN A 256 -0.78 -18.23 -45.02
CA ASN A 256 0.35 -17.34 -45.34
C ASN A 256 0.89 -16.69 -44.07
N VAL A 257 0.00 -16.18 -43.21
CA VAL A 257 0.36 -15.56 -41.93
C VAL A 257 1.12 -16.55 -41.04
N LEU A 258 0.62 -17.78 -40.89
CA LEU A 258 1.29 -18.81 -40.10
C LEU A 258 2.68 -19.19 -40.67
N ASN A 259 2.83 -19.25 -41.99
CA ASN A 259 4.15 -19.47 -42.61
C ASN A 259 5.12 -18.31 -42.33
N LEU A 260 4.66 -17.05 -42.47
CA LEU A 260 5.50 -15.87 -42.23
C LEU A 260 5.95 -15.79 -40.76
N LEU A 261 5.06 -16.13 -39.82
CA LEU A 261 5.41 -16.23 -38.40
C LEU A 261 6.41 -17.38 -38.15
N SER A 262 6.21 -18.55 -38.77
CA SER A 262 7.14 -19.70 -38.71
C SER A 262 8.55 -19.32 -39.18
N ASP A 263 8.66 -18.59 -40.29
CA ASP A 263 9.93 -18.11 -40.85
C ASP A 263 10.60 -17.05 -39.94
N GLU A 264 9.82 -16.16 -39.32
CA GLU A 264 10.32 -15.11 -38.43
C GLU A 264 10.96 -15.66 -37.15
N VAL A 265 10.25 -16.54 -36.43
CA VAL A 265 10.76 -17.15 -35.18
C VAL A 265 11.53 -18.46 -35.40
N ARG A 266 11.71 -18.89 -36.66
CA ARG A 266 12.46 -20.08 -37.08
C ARG A 266 12.02 -21.41 -36.43
N ILE A 267 10.75 -21.52 -36.07
CA ILE A 267 10.15 -22.72 -35.49
C ILE A 267 9.36 -23.46 -36.55
N ASN A 268 9.50 -24.78 -36.63
CA ASN A 268 8.82 -25.60 -37.64
C ASN A 268 7.31 -25.62 -37.37
N MET A 269 6.49 -25.23 -38.35
CA MET A 269 5.04 -25.32 -38.25
C MET A 269 4.44 -26.36 -39.20
N PHE A 270 3.62 -27.27 -38.67
CA PHE A 270 2.85 -28.24 -39.44
C PHE A 270 1.38 -27.79 -39.52
N ILE A 271 0.96 -27.25 -40.66
CA ILE A 271 -0.37 -26.66 -40.83
C ILE A 271 -1.31 -27.63 -41.56
N SER A 272 -2.28 -28.20 -40.84
CA SER A 272 -3.23 -29.19 -41.37
C SER A 272 -4.04 -28.65 -42.58
N PRO A 273 -4.44 -29.48 -43.56
CA PRO A 273 -5.13 -29.02 -44.78
C PRO A 273 -6.49 -28.32 -44.58
N GLU A 274 -7.09 -28.52 -43.41
CA GLU A 274 -8.41 -28.00 -43.02
C GLU A 274 -8.33 -26.57 -42.42
N VAL A 275 -7.12 -26.11 -42.09
CA VAL A 275 -6.85 -24.76 -41.58
C VAL A 275 -7.06 -23.76 -42.72
N LYS A 276 -8.20 -23.06 -42.65
CA LYS A 276 -8.67 -22.08 -43.64
C LYS A 276 -9.32 -20.92 -42.92
N GLY A 277 -8.94 -19.71 -43.29
CA GLY A 277 -9.39 -18.48 -42.66
C GLY A 277 -8.69 -17.26 -43.25
N LYS A 278 -9.05 -16.08 -42.75
CA LYS A 278 -8.43 -14.79 -43.10
C LYS A 278 -8.03 -14.04 -41.85
N VAL A 279 -6.95 -13.26 -41.94
CA VAL A 279 -6.38 -12.53 -40.82
C VAL A 279 -6.19 -11.07 -41.19
N THR A 280 -6.71 -10.19 -40.34
CA THR A 280 -6.45 -8.75 -40.36
C THR A 280 -5.90 -8.38 -38.98
N LEU A 281 -4.62 -8.03 -38.91
CA LEU A 281 -3.88 -7.84 -37.67
C LEU A 281 -2.84 -6.74 -37.85
N ARG A 282 -2.65 -5.87 -36.85
CA ARG A 282 -1.64 -4.81 -36.87
C ARG A 282 -0.91 -4.73 -35.54
N LEU A 283 0.36 -5.10 -35.55
CA LEU A 283 1.24 -5.10 -34.38
C LEU A 283 2.19 -3.90 -34.49
N GLY A 284 2.02 -2.92 -33.60
CA GLY A 284 2.85 -1.70 -33.57
C GLY A 284 4.08 -1.79 -32.67
N LYS A 285 4.24 -2.88 -31.92
CA LYS A 285 5.34 -3.19 -31.00
C LYS A 285 5.63 -4.69 -31.06
N PRO A 286 6.84 -5.15 -30.69
CA PRO A 286 7.10 -6.57 -30.53
C PRO A 286 6.17 -7.18 -29.47
N ILE A 287 5.65 -8.37 -29.72
CA ILE A 287 4.82 -9.14 -28.78
C ILE A 287 5.27 -10.60 -28.72
N PRO A 288 4.95 -11.36 -27.65
CA PRO A 288 5.25 -12.78 -27.58
C PRO A 288 4.59 -13.55 -28.73
N PHE A 289 5.35 -14.46 -29.31
CA PHE A 289 4.97 -15.24 -30.48
C PHE A 289 3.75 -16.13 -30.22
N LEU A 290 3.68 -16.78 -29.05
CA LEU A 290 2.56 -17.67 -28.71
C LEU A 290 1.26 -16.89 -28.51
N ASP A 291 1.29 -15.75 -27.83
CA ASP A 291 0.13 -14.85 -27.66
C ASP A 291 -0.43 -14.40 -29.02
N ALA A 292 0.47 -14.03 -29.95
CA ALA A 292 0.12 -13.66 -31.31
C ALA A 292 -0.51 -14.83 -32.08
N LEU A 293 0.13 -16.01 -32.00
CA LEU A 293 -0.32 -17.23 -32.66
C LEU A 293 -1.69 -17.67 -32.14
N GLU A 294 -1.89 -17.67 -30.82
CA GLU A 294 -3.15 -18.03 -30.17
C GLU A 294 -4.28 -17.07 -30.57
N ALA A 295 -4.04 -15.76 -30.56
CA ALA A 295 -5.03 -14.78 -31.01
C ALA A 295 -5.45 -14.99 -32.47
N ILE A 296 -4.49 -15.23 -33.37
CA ILE A 296 -4.72 -15.49 -34.80
C ILE A 296 -5.50 -16.79 -35.03
N LEU A 297 -5.14 -17.86 -34.32
CA LEU A 297 -5.75 -19.18 -34.47
C LEU A 297 -7.15 -19.23 -33.86
N THR A 298 -7.35 -18.64 -32.68
CA THR A 298 -8.64 -18.57 -31.99
C THR A 298 -9.68 -17.84 -32.84
N GLN A 299 -9.31 -16.69 -33.43
CA GLN A 299 -10.18 -15.94 -34.36
C GLN A 299 -10.63 -16.78 -35.57
N ASN A 300 -9.87 -17.83 -35.93
CA ASN A 300 -10.11 -18.69 -37.08
C ASN A 300 -10.52 -20.13 -36.72
N TYR A 301 -10.96 -20.39 -35.48
CA TYR A 301 -11.39 -21.71 -34.98
C TYR A 301 -10.35 -22.82 -35.18
N CYS A 302 -9.08 -22.46 -35.01
CA CYS A 302 -7.94 -23.36 -35.10
C CYS A 302 -7.25 -23.44 -33.75
N GLN A 303 -6.58 -24.56 -33.49
CA GLN A 303 -5.79 -24.82 -32.29
C GLN A 303 -4.36 -25.20 -32.67
N TYR A 304 -3.45 -25.23 -31.69
CA TYR A 304 -2.10 -25.71 -31.90
C TYR A 304 -1.59 -26.61 -30.77
N GLU A 305 -0.68 -27.52 -31.11
CA GLU A 305 0.05 -28.40 -30.20
C GLU A 305 1.55 -28.18 -30.37
N ILE A 306 2.31 -28.15 -29.27
CA ILE A 306 3.78 -28.01 -29.29
C ILE A 306 4.41 -29.37 -28.97
N GLU A 307 5.23 -29.89 -29.89
CA GLU A 307 6.10 -31.06 -29.67
C GLU A 307 7.56 -30.67 -29.94
N ASP A 308 8.38 -30.59 -28.89
CA ASP A 308 9.77 -30.12 -28.93
C ASP A 308 9.95 -28.80 -29.71
N ASN A 309 10.41 -28.89 -30.97
CA ASN A 309 10.71 -27.76 -31.86
C ASN A 309 9.70 -27.67 -33.05
N ILE A 310 8.51 -28.27 -32.91
CA ILE A 310 7.46 -28.32 -33.93
C ILE A 310 6.13 -27.87 -33.33
N ILE A 311 5.42 -26.99 -34.05
CA ILE A 311 4.05 -26.57 -33.72
C ILE A 311 3.08 -27.14 -34.76
N LYS A 312 2.16 -28.00 -34.32
CA LYS A 312 1.10 -28.56 -35.18
C LYS A 312 -0.14 -27.71 -35.08
N VAL A 313 -0.63 -27.18 -36.20
CA VAL A 313 -1.87 -26.38 -36.26
C VAL A 313 -2.98 -27.20 -36.91
N SER A 314 -4.15 -27.24 -36.28
CA SER A 314 -5.33 -28.00 -36.72
C SER A 314 -6.63 -27.20 -36.51
N ARG A 315 -7.73 -27.68 -37.09
CA ARG A 315 -9.09 -27.20 -36.77
C ARG A 315 -9.49 -27.72 -35.37
N MET A 316 -10.21 -26.91 -34.61
CA MET A 316 -10.85 -27.40 -33.37
C MET A 316 -11.88 -28.51 -33.70
N PRO A 317 -11.91 -29.63 -32.96
CA PRO A 317 -12.87 -30.71 -33.19
C PRO A 317 -14.27 -30.33 -32.73
N ILE A 318 -15.30 -30.84 -33.43
CA ILE A 318 -16.66 -30.89 -32.86
C ILE A 318 -16.69 -32.09 -31.92
N LEU A 319 -16.98 -31.84 -30.64
CA LEU A 319 -17.08 -32.88 -29.64
C LEU A 319 -18.53 -33.36 -29.54
N SER A 320 -18.75 -34.47 -28.84
CA SER A 320 -20.09 -34.99 -28.57
C SER A 320 -20.13 -35.55 -27.16
N GLN A 321 -21.00 -34.98 -26.33
CA GLN A 321 -21.12 -35.32 -24.92
C GLN A 321 -22.57 -35.72 -24.60
N SER A 322 -22.71 -36.84 -23.91
CA SER A 322 -23.98 -37.32 -23.36
C SER A 322 -24.15 -36.78 -21.94
N PHE A 323 -25.23 -36.05 -21.71
CA PHE A 323 -25.66 -35.63 -20.37
C PHE A 323 -26.82 -36.52 -19.94
N SER A 324 -26.65 -37.25 -18.84
CA SER A 324 -27.72 -38.00 -18.21
C SER A 324 -28.41 -37.10 -17.20
N LEU A 325 -29.73 -36.95 -17.31
CA LEU A 325 -30.51 -36.20 -16.33
C LEU A 325 -30.98 -37.12 -15.20
N GLU A 326 -30.75 -36.71 -13.97
CA GLU A 326 -31.10 -37.45 -12.77
C GLU A 326 -32.55 -37.15 -12.33
N TYR A 327 -32.93 -35.87 -12.19
CA TYR A 327 -34.16 -35.41 -11.54
C TYR A 327 -35.19 -34.82 -12.51
N ALA A 328 -34.72 -34.13 -13.54
CA ALA A 328 -35.52 -33.52 -14.58
C ALA A 328 -35.85 -34.50 -15.72
N LEU A 329 -36.93 -34.23 -16.45
CA LEU A 329 -37.28 -34.99 -17.66
C LEU A 329 -36.61 -34.35 -18.89
N VAL A 330 -35.93 -35.15 -19.71
CA VAL A 330 -35.29 -34.67 -20.96
C VAL A 330 -36.28 -33.90 -21.86
N SER A 331 -37.53 -34.36 -21.93
CA SER A 331 -38.58 -33.73 -22.72
C SER A 331 -39.01 -32.34 -22.22
N SER A 332 -38.77 -31.99 -20.94
CA SER A 332 -39.07 -30.65 -20.40
C SER A 332 -37.92 -29.65 -20.62
N ILE A 333 -36.68 -30.12 -20.76
CA ILE A 333 -35.48 -29.29 -20.95
C ILE A 333 -35.11 -29.11 -22.43
N ALA A 334 -35.58 -30.00 -23.32
CA ALA A 334 -35.31 -30.02 -24.75
C ALA A 334 -35.43 -28.67 -25.46
N SER A 335 -36.50 -27.91 -25.17
CA SER A 335 -36.73 -26.58 -25.78
C SER A 335 -35.66 -25.57 -25.37
N SER A 336 -35.22 -25.59 -24.13
CA SER A 336 -34.19 -24.69 -23.60
C SER A 336 -32.80 -25.02 -24.15
N VAL A 337 -32.42 -26.29 -24.20
CA VAL A 337 -31.12 -26.70 -24.80
C VAL A 337 -31.08 -26.41 -26.30
N SER A 338 -32.22 -26.54 -27.01
CA SER A 338 -32.30 -26.19 -28.43
C SER A 338 -31.98 -24.72 -28.75
N ALA A 339 -32.10 -23.82 -27.76
CA ALA A 339 -31.79 -22.40 -27.90
C ALA A 339 -30.31 -22.05 -27.64
N LEU A 340 -29.55 -22.95 -27.02
CA LEU A 340 -28.14 -22.72 -26.63
C LEU A 340 -27.12 -23.24 -27.65
N ILE A 341 -27.55 -24.18 -28.51
CA ILE A 341 -26.73 -24.86 -29.52
C ILE A 341 -26.35 -23.92 -30.67
N SER A 342 -25.11 -24.06 -31.15
CA SER A 342 -24.55 -23.26 -32.22
C SER A 342 -25.12 -23.64 -33.61
N SER A 343 -24.90 -22.78 -34.60
CA SER A 343 -25.33 -23.02 -35.99
C SER A 343 -24.69 -24.24 -36.66
N GLU A 344 -23.63 -24.81 -36.06
CA GLU A 344 -22.91 -25.99 -36.53
C GLU A 344 -23.15 -27.23 -35.63
N GLY A 345 -23.84 -27.05 -34.50
CA GLY A 345 -24.13 -28.10 -33.53
C GLY A 345 -25.49 -28.79 -33.74
N ASN A 346 -25.70 -29.89 -33.01
CA ASN A 346 -27.00 -30.57 -32.92
C ASN A 346 -27.17 -31.27 -31.56
N PHE A 347 -28.37 -31.77 -31.28
CA PHE A 347 -28.63 -32.61 -30.13
C PHE A 347 -29.61 -33.74 -30.46
N GLN A 348 -29.55 -34.80 -29.68
CA GLN A 348 -30.45 -35.96 -29.73
C GLN A 348 -30.97 -36.24 -28.33
N LEU A 349 -32.24 -36.63 -28.26
CA LEU A 349 -32.93 -36.96 -27.01
C LEU A 349 -33.16 -38.46 -26.94
N ASP A 350 -32.83 -39.08 -25.82
CA ASP A 350 -33.25 -40.43 -25.47
C ASP A 350 -34.12 -40.36 -24.22
N GLU A 351 -35.44 -40.35 -24.43
CA GLU A 351 -36.44 -40.34 -23.36
C GLU A 351 -36.47 -41.65 -22.55
N VAL A 352 -35.91 -42.75 -23.08
CA VAL A 352 -35.89 -44.05 -22.39
C VAL A 352 -34.74 -44.10 -21.38
N THR A 353 -33.57 -43.58 -21.75
CA THR A 353 -32.43 -43.45 -20.82
C THR A 353 -32.43 -42.15 -20.01
N ASN A 354 -33.32 -41.19 -20.35
CA ASN A 354 -33.34 -39.82 -19.84
C ASN A 354 -31.99 -39.12 -20.07
N THR A 355 -31.42 -39.29 -21.26
CA THR A 355 -30.17 -38.64 -21.68
C THR A 355 -30.37 -37.69 -22.85
N ILE A 356 -29.54 -36.64 -22.90
CA ILE A 356 -29.42 -35.71 -24.02
C ILE A 356 -27.98 -35.75 -24.54
N VAL A 357 -27.81 -36.14 -25.79
CA VAL A 357 -26.50 -36.15 -26.48
C VAL A 357 -26.38 -34.84 -27.24
N VAL A 358 -25.40 -34.01 -26.90
CA VAL A 358 -25.12 -32.73 -27.54
C VAL A 358 -23.83 -32.83 -28.32
N SER A 359 -23.87 -32.46 -29.60
CA SER A 359 -22.73 -32.41 -30.50
C SER A 359 -22.47 -30.97 -30.92
N ASP A 360 -21.46 -30.33 -30.33
CA ASP A 360 -21.12 -28.92 -30.59
C ASP A 360 -19.64 -28.65 -30.27
N LYS A 361 -19.23 -27.39 -30.30
CA LYS A 361 -17.91 -26.90 -29.87
C LYS A 361 -17.78 -27.04 -28.35
N GLU A 362 -16.58 -27.38 -27.87
CA GLU A 362 -16.30 -27.63 -26.45
C GLU A 362 -16.85 -26.55 -25.51
N ALA A 363 -16.55 -25.27 -25.75
CA ALA A 363 -17.07 -24.15 -24.96
C ALA A 363 -18.62 -24.05 -24.95
N LYS A 364 -19.31 -24.52 -25.99
CA LYS A 364 -20.78 -24.60 -26.02
C LYS A 364 -21.32 -25.84 -25.32
N ILE A 365 -20.58 -26.95 -25.36
CA ILE A 365 -20.88 -28.13 -24.56
C ILE A 365 -20.71 -27.80 -23.06
N GLU A 366 -19.69 -27.04 -22.66
CA GLU A 366 -19.51 -26.55 -21.29
C GLU A 366 -20.64 -25.60 -20.85
N GLU A 367 -21.04 -24.64 -21.69
CA GLU A 367 -22.19 -23.76 -21.41
C GLU A 367 -23.48 -24.55 -21.19
N ILE A 368 -23.73 -25.57 -22.04
CA ILE A 368 -24.89 -26.45 -21.93
C ILE A 368 -24.76 -27.41 -20.73
N ALA A 369 -23.55 -27.88 -20.39
CA ALA A 369 -23.27 -28.68 -19.20
C ALA A 369 -23.58 -27.91 -17.91
N ALA A 370 -23.13 -26.66 -17.83
CA ALA A 370 -23.39 -25.77 -16.71
C ALA A 370 -24.91 -25.48 -16.58
N PHE A 371 -25.57 -25.17 -17.70
CA PHE A 371 -27.02 -24.98 -17.74
C PHE A 371 -27.81 -26.21 -17.27
N ILE A 372 -27.41 -27.41 -17.73
CA ILE A 372 -28.01 -28.68 -17.31
C ILE A 372 -27.77 -28.90 -15.82
N ALA A 373 -26.54 -28.77 -15.33
CA ALA A 373 -26.21 -28.93 -13.91
C ALA A 373 -26.93 -27.92 -12.99
N GLU A 374 -27.24 -26.71 -13.49
CA GLU A 374 -27.99 -25.71 -12.72
C GLU A 374 -29.48 -26.05 -12.60
N ILE A 375 -30.08 -26.71 -13.61
CA ILE A 375 -31.53 -26.98 -13.68
C ILE A 375 -31.88 -28.39 -13.20
N ASP A 376 -31.02 -29.36 -13.43
CA ASP A 376 -31.16 -30.74 -12.99
C ASP A 376 -30.69 -30.91 -11.53
N THR A 377 -31.31 -30.13 -10.65
CA THR A 377 -31.15 -30.22 -9.20
C THR A 377 -32.48 -30.65 -8.57
N PRO A 378 -32.48 -31.45 -7.48
CA PRO A 378 -33.73 -31.98 -6.93
C PRO A 378 -34.71 -30.84 -6.56
N ALA A 379 -34.22 -29.83 -5.82
CA ALA A 379 -34.98 -28.66 -5.38
C ALA A 379 -35.72 -27.90 -6.50
N LYS A 380 -35.12 -27.78 -7.70
CA LYS A 380 -35.74 -27.08 -8.84
C LYS A 380 -36.74 -27.95 -9.61
N GLN A 381 -36.78 -29.26 -9.36
CA GLN A 381 -37.62 -30.21 -10.05
C GLN A 381 -38.80 -30.72 -9.22
N LEU A 382 -38.95 -30.30 -7.96
CA LEU A 382 -40.05 -30.73 -7.08
C LEU A 382 -41.43 -30.30 -7.61
N GLN A 383 -42.38 -31.25 -7.60
CA GLN A 383 -43.80 -31.06 -7.91
C GLN A 383 -44.65 -31.65 -6.78
N SER A 384 -45.71 -30.95 -6.35
CA SER A 384 -46.58 -31.37 -5.24
C SER A 384 -48.03 -31.61 -5.69
N LYS A 385 -48.64 -32.73 -5.26
CA LYS A 385 -50.04 -33.07 -5.54
C LYS A 385 -50.66 -33.95 -4.45
N SER A 386 -51.92 -33.66 -4.12
CA SER A 386 -52.69 -34.43 -3.15
C SER A 386 -53.57 -35.49 -3.83
N PHE A 387 -53.59 -36.68 -3.24
CA PHE A 387 -54.38 -37.84 -3.62
C PHE A 387 -55.30 -38.25 -2.44
N SER A 388 -56.52 -38.70 -2.72
CA SER A 388 -57.47 -39.15 -1.69
C SER A 388 -57.75 -40.64 -1.83
N ILE A 389 -57.32 -41.43 -0.86
CA ILE A 389 -57.38 -42.90 -0.86
C ILE A 389 -58.69 -43.33 -0.16
N ARG A 390 -59.38 -44.36 -0.65
CA ARG A 390 -60.76 -44.68 -0.25
C ARG A 390 -60.94 -46.04 0.41
N PHE A 391 -60.14 -47.02 0.03
CA PHE A 391 -60.35 -48.42 0.39
C PHE A 391 -59.15 -49.03 1.10
N VAL A 392 -57.95 -48.60 0.69
CA VAL A 392 -56.67 -48.91 1.33
C VAL A 392 -56.28 -47.77 2.27
N ILE A 393 -55.36 -48.05 3.18
CA ILE A 393 -54.88 -47.12 4.20
C ILE A 393 -53.81 -46.23 3.56
N ALA A 394 -53.94 -44.91 3.69
CA ALA A 394 -53.02 -43.96 3.06
C ALA A 394 -51.57 -44.11 3.56
N ASP A 395 -51.36 -44.48 4.83
CA ASP A 395 -50.04 -44.86 5.36
C ASP A 395 -49.48 -46.14 4.74
N GLU A 396 -50.29 -47.18 4.50
CA GLU A 396 -49.83 -48.39 3.79
C GLU A 396 -49.43 -48.06 2.34
N VAL A 397 -50.17 -47.18 1.67
CA VAL A 397 -49.81 -46.68 0.33
C VAL A 397 -48.54 -45.82 0.40
N ALA A 398 -48.36 -44.98 1.42
CA ALA A 398 -47.17 -44.16 1.60
C ALA A 398 -45.91 -44.98 1.87
N SER A 399 -45.96 -45.96 2.78
CA SER A 399 -44.81 -46.83 3.05
C SER A 399 -44.41 -47.70 1.85
N LEU A 400 -45.35 -48.02 0.94
CA LEU A 400 -45.03 -48.67 -0.34
C LEU A 400 -44.34 -47.74 -1.35
N LEU A 401 -44.29 -46.43 -1.08
CA LEU A 401 -43.73 -45.39 -1.94
C LEU A 401 -42.51 -44.69 -1.32
N GLU A 402 -42.29 -44.78 0.00
CA GLU A 402 -41.12 -44.23 0.72
C GLU A 402 -39.79 -44.70 0.11
N ASP A 403 -39.64 -46.00 -0.15
CA ASP A 403 -38.46 -46.60 -0.79
C ASP A 403 -38.19 -46.07 -2.22
N TYR A 404 -39.17 -45.37 -2.80
CA TYR A 404 -39.12 -44.81 -4.14
C TYR A 404 -39.08 -43.28 -4.14
N LEU A 405 -38.94 -42.60 -3.00
CA LEU A 405 -38.73 -41.14 -2.96
C LEU A 405 -37.28 -40.75 -3.27
N SER A 406 -37.08 -39.55 -3.81
CA SER A 406 -35.76 -38.92 -3.86
C SER A 406 -35.37 -38.31 -2.50
N ALA A 407 -34.11 -37.88 -2.36
CA ALA A 407 -33.61 -37.30 -1.11
C ALA A 407 -34.32 -35.99 -0.66
N GLU A 408 -34.97 -35.28 -1.59
CA GLU A 408 -35.84 -34.13 -1.30
C GLU A 408 -37.33 -34.45 -1.49
N GLY A 409 -37.64 -35.68 -1.92
CA GLY A 409 -39.00 -36.20 -2.01
C GLY A 409 -39.62 -36.34 -0.63
N LYS A 410 -40.91 -36.01 -0.54
CA LYS A 410 -41.67 -36.09 0.70
C LYS A 410 -43.09 -36.55 0.44
N ILE A 411 -43.51 -37.58 1.16
CA ILE A 411 -44.91 -37.92 1.32
C ILE A 411 -45.39 -37.39 2.67
N GLU A 412 -46.48 -36.62 2.66
CA GLU A 412 -47.21 -36.25 3.85
C GLU A 412 -48.58 -36.93 3.81
N VAL A 413 -48.80 -37.87 4.72
CA VAL A 413 -50.11 -38.50 4.93
C VAL A 413 -50.90 -37.67 5.94
N ASP A 414 -52.19 -37.45 5.66
CA ASP A 414 -53.20 -37.12 6.66
C ASP A 414 -54.00 -38.40 6.97
N PRO A 415 -53.71 -39.10 8.09
CA PRO A 415 -54.41 -40.35 8.44
C PRO A 415 -55.88 -40.13 8.79
N LEU A 416 -56.26 -38.91 9.21
CA LEU A 416 -57.63 -38.57 9.58
C LEU A 416 -58.50 -38.38 8.33
N ALA A 417 -57.94 -37.81 7.27
CA ALA A 417 -58.59 -37.63 5.97
C ALA A 417 -58.37 -38.80 5.00
N ASN A 418 -57.43 -39.71 5.29
CA ASN A 418 -56.91 -40.75 4.39
C ASN A 418 -56.41 -40.16 3.04
N THR A 419 -55.70 -39.02 3.12
CA THR A 419 -55.12 -38.35 1.95
C THR A 419 -53.60 -38.37 2.00
N LEU A 420 -52.99 -38.36 0.82
CA LEU A 420 -51.55 -38.46 0.62
C LEU A 420 -51.11 -37.27 -0.25
N LEU A 421 -50.32 -36.36 0.31
CA LEU A 421 -49.64 -35.29 -0.42
C LEU A 421 -48.25 -35.78 -0.84
N LEU A 422 -48.09 -36.05 -2.13
CA LEU A 422 -46.79 -36.39 -2.71
C LEU A 422 -46.11 -35.11 -3.19
N THR A 423 -44.88 -34.87 -2.72
CA THR A 423 -43.94 -33.89 -3.28
C THR A 423 -42.71 -34.65 -3.79
N GLU A 424 -42.43 -34.58 -5.08
CA GLU A 424 -41.34 -35.36 -5.69
C GLU A 424 -40.82 -34.70 -6.97
N THR A 425 -39.57 -35.01 -7.34
CA THR A 425 -38.92 -34.57 -8.59
C THR A 425 -39.68 -35.00 -9.85
N SER A 426 -39.68 -34.13 -10.86
CA SER A 426 -40.38 -34.29 -12.15
C SER A 426 -40.32 -35.68 -12.77
N ARG A 427 -39.15 -36.33 -12.73
CA ARG A 427 -38.96 -37.69 -13.27
C ARG A 427 -39.68 -38.76 -12.46
N ASN A 428 -39.49 -38.73 -11.14
CA ASN A 428 -39.89 -39.80 -10.23
C ASN A 428 -41.39 -39.71 -9.87
N PHE A 429 -41.92 -38.48 -9.82
CA PHE A 429 -43.33 -38.17 -9.58
C PHE A 429 -44.28 -38.97 -10.49
N VAL A 430 -43.96 -39.12 -11.78
CA VAL A 430 -44.79 -39.84 -12.78
C VAL A 430 -44.93 -41.33 -12.45
N GLN A 431 -43.90 -41.94 -11.87
CA GLN A 431 -43.92 -43.34 -11.46
C GLN A 431 -44.78 -43.53 -10.20
N LEU A 432 -44.61 -42.66 -9.21
CA LEU A 432 -45.34 -42.72 -7.94
C LEU A 432 -46.84 -42.43 -8.10
N GLU A 433 -47.21 -41.43 -8.91
CA GLU A 433 -48.62 -41.13 -9.20
C GLU A 433 -49.38 -42.36 -9.73
N LYS A 434 -48.75 -43.14 -10.61
CA LYS A 434 -49.35 -44.35 -11.15
C LYS A 434 -49.52 -45.44 -10.08
N LEU A 435 -48.50 -45.65 -9.25
CA LEU A 435 -48.54 -46.65 -8.17
C LEU A 435 -49.62 -46.32 -7.11
N ILE A 436 -49.82 -45.04 -6.80
CA ILE A 436 -50.92 -44.59 -5.92
C ILE A 436 -52.28 -45.02 -6.51
N LEU A 437 -52.53 -44.72 -7.79
CA LEU A 437 -53.81 -44.99 -8.45
C LEU A 437 -54.09 -46.49 -8.64
N ASP A 438 -53.08 -47.31 -8.93
CA ASP A 438 -53.22 -48.75 -9.11
C ASP A 438 -53.45 -49.50 -7.77
N SER A 439 -53.20 -48.87 -6.61
CA SER A 439 -53.29 -49.50 -5.29
C SER A 439 -54.66 -49.36 -4.58
N ASP A 440 -55.45 -48.31 -4.84
CA ASP A 440 -56.69 -48.01 -4.10
C ASP A 440 -57.92 -48.77 -4.63
N VAL A 441 -58.03 -50.06 -4.31
CA VAL A 441 -59.13 -50.96 -4.77
C VAL A 441 -59.87 -51.62 -3.61
N TYR A 442 -61.21 -51.62 -3.63
CA TYR A 442 -62.04 -52.26 -2.59
C TYR A 442 -61.88 -53.79 -2.55
N GLN A 443 -61.52 -54.31 -1.38
CA GLN A 443 -61.43 -55.74 -1.09
C GLN A 443 -62.01 -56.00 0.30
N SER A 444 -63.05 -56.84 0.41
CA SER A 444 -63.66 -57.19 1.70
C SER A 444 -62.82 -58.22 2.45
N LYS A 445 -62.49 -57.96 3.71
CA LYS A 445 -61.79 -58.86 4.64
C LYS A 445 -62.67 -59.11 5.87
N GLU A 446 -62.50 -60.25 6.52
CA GLU A 446 -63.16 -60.57 7.80
C GLU A 446 -62.09 -60.59 8.90
N GLU A 447 -62.41 -60.04 10.06
CA GLU A 447 -61.52 -59.89 11.20
C GLU A 447 -62.25 -60.14 12.52
N ILE A 448 -61.60 -60.87 13.43
CA ILE A 448 -62.10 -61.19 14.75
C ILE A 448 -61.31 -60.34 15.75
N PHE A 449 -62.00 -59.51 16.50
CA PHE A 449 -61.49 -58.68 17.58
C PHE A 449 -61.84 -59.34 18.92
N THR A 450 -60.94 -60.19 19.42
CA THR A 450 -60.98 -60.66 20.81
C THR A 450 -60.64 -59.49 21.73
N LEU A 451 -61.48 -59.24 22.75
CA LEU A 451 -61.23 -58.17 23.73
C LEU A 451 -60.54 -58.74 24.98
N GLU A 452 -59.51 -58.04 25.44
CA GLU A 452 -58.68 -58.51 26.57
C GLU A 452 -59.16 -57.98 27.93
N TYR A 453 -59.74 -56.77 27.96
CA TYR A 453 -59.98 -56.01 29.20
C TYR A 453 -61.44 -55.53 29.37
N ALA A 454 -62.05 -55.09 28.26
CA ALA A 454 -63.45 -54.74 28.13
C ALA A 454 -64.31 -55.99 27.88
N LEU A 455 -65.56 -55.95 28.31
CA LEU A 455 -66.53 -57.02 28.03
C LEU A 455 -67.17 -56.82 26.65
N ALA A 456 -67.02 -57.76 25.71
CA ALA A 456 -67.46 -57.62 24.32
C ALA A 456 -68.95 -57.28 24.15
N SER A 457 -69.80 -57.77 25.05
CA SER A 457 -71.23 -57.46 25.05
C SER A 457 -71.58 -56.02 25.46
N SER A 458 -70.65 -55.26 26.07
CA SER A 458 -70.85 -53.82 26.34
C SER A 458 -70.35 -52.91 25.19
N VAL A 459 -69.43 -53.39 24.35
CA VAL A 459 -68.74 -52.59 23.34
C VAL A 459 -69.43 -52.63 21.96
N ALA A 460 -69.92 -53.79 21.52
CA ALA A 460 -70.38 -54.00 20.15
C ALA A 460 -71.45 -53.00 19.61
N PRO A 461 -72.49 -52.57 20.39
CA PRO A 461 -73.50 -51.64 19.89
C PRO A 461 -72.96 -50.24 19.51
N LEU A 462 -71.75 -49.89 19.96
CA LEU A 462 -71.13 -48.60 19.65
C LEU A 462 -70.55 -48.54 18.23
N LEU A 463 -70.33 -49.70 17.58
CA LEU A 463 -69.63 -49.82 16.30
C LEU A 463 -70.54 -49.66 15.07
N GLU A 464 -71.85 -49.86 15.21
CA GLU A 464 -72.79 -49.91 14.08
C GLU A 464 -72.80 -48.62 13.23
N ASN A 465 -72.52 -47.47 13.83
CA ASN A 465 -72.49 -46.17 13.14
C ASN A 465 -71.30 -45.96 12.19
N TYR A 466 -70.32 -46.87 12.20
CA TYR A 466 -69.08 -46.77 11.41
C TYR A 466 -69.04 -47.70 10.20
N LEU A 467 -70.12 -48.45 9.95
CA LEU A 467 -70.19 -49.50 8.94
C LEU A 467 -70.94 -49.04 7.69
N GLY A 468 -70.42 -49.43 6.53
CA GLY A 468 -71.04 -49.25 5.22
C GLY A 468 -72.09 -50.33 4.90
N PRO A 469 -72.85 -50.17 3.81
CA PRO A 469 -73.93 -51.08 3.44
C PRO A 469 -73.49 -52.52 3.06
N GLU A 470 -72.20 -52.74 2.81
CA GLU A 470 -71.62 -54.04 2.46
C GLU A 470 -71.01 -54.79 3.68
N ASP A 471 -70.97 -54.15 4.86
CA ASP A 471 -70.26 -54.63 6.06
C ASP A 471 -71.14 -55.48 7.00
N LYS A 472 -70.55 -56.30 7.89
CA LYS A 472 -71.27 -57.26 8.77
C LYS A 472 -70.62 -57.43 10.15
N LEU A 473 -71.40 -57.47 11.24
CA LEU A 473 -70.95 -57.50 12.66
C LEU A 473 -71.61 -58.63 13.50
N GLN A 474 -70.87 -59.29 14.41
CA GLN A 474 -71.34 -60.35 15.36
C GLN A 474 -70.57 -60.34 16.71
N VAL A 475 -71.03 -61.05 17.76
CA VAL A 475 -70.45 -61.05 19.14
C VAL A 475 -70.47 -62.44 19.81
N SER A 476 -69.46 -62.76 20.63
CA SER A 476 -69.34 -64.01 21.43
C SER A 476 -68.96 -63.75 22.90
N GLU A 477 -69.87 -64.04 23.85
CA GLU A 477 -69.64 -63.76 25.29
C GLU A 477 -68.69 -64.74 26.00
N GLN A 478 -68.64 -66.01 25.56
CA GLN A 478 -67.80 -67.03 26.23
C GLN A 478 -66.31 -66.88 25.91
N ALA A 479 -65.99 -66.31 24.74
CA ALA A 479 -64.63 -66.02 24.29
C ALA A 479 -64.28 -64.52 24.39
N ASN A 480 -65.27 -63.66 24.66
CA ASN A 480 -65.14 -62.21 24.74
C ASN A 480 -64.74 -61.54 23.40
N GLU A 481 -65.44 -61.87 22.31
CA GLU A 481 -65.02 -61.49 20.93
C GLU A 481 -66.10 -60.73 20.14
N ILE A 482 -65.66 -59.88 19.20
CA ILE A 482 -66.46 -59.17 18.20
C ILE A 482 -65.95 -59.58 16.80
N ILE A 483 -66.82 -59.97 15.88
CA ILE A 483 -66.45 -60.39 14.52
C ILE A 483 -66.99 -59.38 13.51
N LEU A 484 -66.15 -58.88 12.61
CA LEU A 484 -66.51 -57.85 11.62
C LEU A 484 -65.94 -58.16 10.23
N SER A 485 -66.71 -57.90 9.17
CA SER A 485 -66.20 -57.88 7.79
C SER A 485 -66.42 -56.52 7.12
N SER A 486 -65.34 -55.95 6.53
CA SER A 486 -65.31 -54.66 5.83
C SER A 486 -64.00 -54.48 4.99
N SER A 487 -63.73 -53.30 4.44
CA SER A 487 -62.46 -52.95 3.78
C SER A 487 -61.30 -52.76 4.77
N PRO A 488 -60.03 -52.89 4.35
CA PRO A 488 -58.86 -52.75 5.23
C PRO A 488 -58.83 -51.43 6.02
N TYR A 489 -59.15 -50.30 5.37
CA TYR A 489 -59.21 -49.00 6.02
C TYR A 489 -60.31 -48.92 7.09
N THR A 490 -61.52 -49.39 6.81
CA THR A 490 -62.62 -49.42 7.80
C THR A 490 -62.31 -50.39 8.94
N LEU A 491 -61.70 -51.54 8.65
CA LEU A 491 -61.24 -52.49 9.66
C LEU A 491 -60.15 -51.89 10.55
N GLN A 492 -59.17 -51.13 10.01
CA GLN A 492 -58.21 -50.42 10.85
C GLN A 492 -58.90 -49.36 11.71
N LYS A 493 -59.80 -48.56 11.14
CA LYS A 493 -60.52 -47.52 11.87
C LYS A 493 -61.31 -48.09 13.05
N ILE A 494 -61.92 -49.26 12.87
CA ILE A 494 -62.61 -49.97 13.96
C ILE A 494 -61.64 -50.68 14.89
N ARG A 495 -60.51 -51.21 14.40
CA ARG A 495 -59.42 -51.75 15.23
C ARG A 495 -58.83 -50.68 16.14
N GLU A 496 -58.67 -49.45 15.67
CA GLU A 496 -58.19 -48.32 16.47
C GLU A 496 -59.26 -47.79 17.44
N LEU A 497 -60.52 -47.73 17.02
CA LEU A 497 -61.62 -47.43 17.93
C LEU A 497 -61.70 -48.48 19.06
N LEU A 498 -61.61 -49.78 18.73
CA LEU A 498 -61.58 -50.88 19.69
C LEU A 498 -60.33 -50.83 20.57
N ARG A 499 -59.12 -50.66 19.99
CA ARG A 499 -57.89 -50.38 20.75
C ARG A 499 -57.99 -49.14 21.62
N SER A 500 -58.89 -48.18 21.33
CA SER A 500 -59.10 -47.00 22.18
C SER A 500 -60.11 -47.23 23.31
N LEU A 501 -60.91 -48.30 23.25
CA LEU A 501 -61.96 -48.64 24.21
C LEU A 501 -61.53 -49.81 25.11
N ASP A 502 -60.91 -50.83 24.52
CA ASP A 502 -60.29 -52.00 25.14
C ASP A 502 -58.82 -51.70 25.52
N ILE A 503 -58.60 -50.61 26.25
CA ILE A 503 -57.33 -50.31 26.92
C ILE A 503 -57.49 -50.67 28.39
N ALA A 504 -56.47 -51.33 28.96
CA ALA A 504 -56.32 -51.57 30.39
C ALA A 504 -56.80 -50.38 31.23
N ASP A 505 -56.18 -49.21 31.08
CA ASP A 505 -56.43 -47.95 31.82
C ASP A 505 -57.90 -47.48 31.80
N LYS A 506 -58.69 -47.85 30.79
CA LYS A 506 -60.11 -47.47 30.66
C LYS A 506 -61.08 -48.54 31.16
N GLN A 507 -60.59 -49.76 31.39
CA GLN A 507 -61.36 -50.93 31.81
C GLN A 507 -60.95 -51.45 33.19
N ILE A 508 -59.84 -50.93 33.71
CA ILE A 508 -59.35 -51.01 35.07
C ILE A 508 -60.40 -50.43 36.02
N LEU A 509 -60.72 -51.20 37.07
CA LEU A 509 -61.66 -50.83 38.11
C LEU A 509 -61.11 -51.30 39.47
N GLU A 510 -61.28 -50.51 40.52
CA GLU A 510 -60.89 -50.93 41.88
C GLU A 510 -62.00 -51.76 42.55
N LYS A 511 -61.62 -52.84 43.25
CA LYS A 511 -62.53 -53.62 44.08
C LYS A 511 -61.89 -54.09 45.39
N SER A 512 -62.52 -53.75 46.51
CA SER A 512 -62.01 -54.05 47.86
C SER A 512 -62.58 -55.34 48.44
N PHE A 513 -61.69 -56.19 48.97
CA PHE A 513 -61.98 -57.42 49.71
C PHE A 513 -61.49 -57.31 51.16
N THR A 514 -61.93 -58.19 52.07
CA THR A 514 -61.53 -58.16 53.49
C THR A 514 -61.21 -59.58 53.99
N VAL A 515 -60.11 -59.70 54.73
CA VAL A 515 -59.41 -60.94 55.12
C VAL A 515 -59.25 -60.96 56.64
N LYS A 516 -59.22 -62.13 57.29
CA LYS A 516 -59.22 -62.23 58.75
C LYS A 516 -58.10 -63.08 59.34
N TYR A 517 -57.72 -64.17 58.68
CA TYR A 517 -56.90 -65.20 59.30
C TYR A 517 -55.60 -65.50 58.54
N LEU A 518 -55.62 -65.33 57.22
CA LEU A 518 -54.45 -65.56 56.37
C LEU A 518 -53.51 -64.33 56.35
N TYR A 519 -52.23 -64.56 56.01
CA TYR A 519 -51.36 -63.46 55.56
C TYR A 519 -51.94 -62.83 54.29
N LEU A 520 -51.83 -61.51 54.15
CA LEU A 520 -52.18 -60.88 52.86
C LEU A 520 -51.20 -61.34 51.77
N GLU A 521 -50.00 -61.77 52.14
CA GLU A 521 -48.97 -62.37 51.27
C GLU A 521 -49.37 -63.77 50.80
N GLU A 522 -49.90 -64.62 51.69
CA GLU A 522 -50.37 -65.97 51.35
C GLU A 522 -51.69 -65.91 50.53
N LEU A 523 -52.55 -64.91 50.78
CA LEU A 523 -53.69 -64.61 49.90
C LEU A 523 -53.24 -63.96 48.59
N ALA A 524 -52.20 -63.11 48.61
CA ALA A 524 -51.69 -62.44 47.43
C ALA A 524 -51.21 -63.46 46.41
N SER A 525 -50.49 -64.52 46.80
CA SER A 525 -50.11 -65.57 45.85
C SER A 525 -51.31 -66.21 45.15
N ILE A 526 -52.41 -66.46 45.87
CA ILE A 526 -53.64 -67.04 45.32
C ILE A 526 -54.34 -66.07 44.36
N VAL A 527 -54.33 -64.76 44.68
CA VAL A 527 -54.91 -63.72 43.81
C VAL A 527 -54.01 -63.44 42.61
N GLU A 528 -52.69 -63.38 42.79
CA GLU A 528 -51.66 -63.17 41.75
C GLU A 528 -51.69 -64.27 40.70
N GLU A 529 -51.98 -65.53 41.07
CA GLU A 529 -52.26 -66.62 40.13
C GLU A 529 -53.53 -66.40 39.25
N ASN A 530 -54.38 -65.42 39.61
CA ASN A 530 -55.66 -65.12 38.97
C ASN A 530 -55.81 -63.65 38.52
N LEU A 531 -54.80 -62.80 38.72
CA LEU A 531 -54.71 -61.45 38.16
C LEU A 531 -54.40 -61.54 36.66
N SER A 532 -54.86 -60.56 35.90
CA SER A 532 -54.25 -60.28 34.59
C SER A 532 -52.84 -59.70 34.76
N SER A 533 -52.08 -59.59 33.67
CA SER A 533 -50.79 -58.88 33.66
C SER A 533 -50.88 -57.39 34.01
N LEU A 534 -52.09 -56.85 34.06
CA LEU A 534 -52.43 -55.47 34.42
C LEU A 534 -53.28 -55.41 35.71
N GLY A 535 -53.54 -56.57 36.33
CA GLY A 535 -54.15 -56.65 37.63
C GLY A 535 -53.10 -56.38 38.70
N GLU A 536 -53.29 -55.33 39.49
CA GLU A 536 -52.46 -55.05 40.66
C GLU A 536 -53.29 -55.11 41.94
N ILE A 537 -52.69 -55.70 42.97
CA ILE A 537 -53.20 -55.57 44.34
C ILE A 537 -52.72 -54.22 44.89
N ILE A 538 -53.39 -53.12 44.48
CA ILE A 538 -52.96 -51.75 44.83
C ILE A 538 -52.81 -51.58 46.34
N GLU A 539 -53.76 -52.13 47.12
CA GLU A 539 -53.79 -51.92 48.57
C GLU A 539 -53.86 -53.24 49.33
N ARG A 540 -52.67 -53.78 49.67
CA ARG A 540 -52.50 -54.79 50.73
C ARG A 540 -52.54 -54.10 52.10
N ASN A 541 -53.70 -53.60 52.54
CA ASN A 541 -53.82 -52.88 53.80
C ASN A 541 -53.76 -53.82 55.02
N GLN A 542 -52.53 -54.12 55.45
CA GLN A 542 -52.26 -54.96 56.63
C GLN A 542 -52.87 -54.40 57.94
N ALA A 543 -53.16 -53.10 58.03
CA ALA A 543 -53.73 -52.48 59.23
C ALA A 543 -55.27 -52.64 59.30
N ARG A 544 -55.96 -52.63 58.16
CA ARG A 544 -57.42 -52.86 58.05
C ARG A 544 -57.78 -54.31 57.73
N SER A 545 -56.78 -55.13 57.39
CA SER A 545 -56.92 -56.45 56.77
C SER A 545 -57.83 -56.42 55.53
N THR A 546 -57.78 -55.30 54.79
CA THR A 546 -58.45 -55.14 53.50
C THR A 546 -57.45 -55.30 52.37
N PHE A 547 -57.95 -55.77 51.24
CA PHE A 547 -57.16 -56.19 50.10
C PHE A 547 -57.86 -55.65 48.86
N VAL A 548 -57.38 -54.50 48.35
CA VAL A 548 -57.93 -53.88 47.14
C VAL A 548 -57.19 -54.45 45.94
N VAL A 549 -57.97 -55.01 45.02
CA VAL A 549 -57.51 -55.43 43.71
C VAL A 549 -58.06 -54.45 42.69
N GLU A 550 -57.15 -53.91 41.92
CA GLU A 550 -57.47 -53.29 40.64
C GLU A 550 -57.14 -54.29 39.55
N ASP A 551 -58.11 -54.53 38.69
CA ASP A 551 -57.91 -55.27 37.47
C ASP A 551 -59.01 -54.81 36.50
N THR A 552 -58.86 -55.26 35.28
CA THR A 552 -59.80 -55.09 34.21
C THR A 552 -61.14 -55.76 34.52
N SER A 553 -62.22 -55.15 34.01
CA SER A 553 -63.61 -55.50 34.32
C SER A 553 -63.91 -57.01 34.24
N TYR A 554 -63.27 -57.71 33.31
CA TYR A 554 -63.39 -59.15 33.10
C TYR A 554 -62.67 -59.99 34.19
N ASN A 555 -61.49 -59.59 34.64
CA ASN A 555 -60.66 -60.40 35.54
C ASN A 555 -61.01 -60.22 37.02
N LEU A 556 -61.49 -59.03 37.44
CA LEU A 556 -62.11 -58.84 38.76
C LEU A 556 -63.27 -59.82 39.04
N SER A 557 -64.01 -60.18 38.00
CA SER A 557 -65.12 -61.13 38.09
C SER A 557 -64.66 -62.56 38.43
N LYS A 558 -63.42 -62.92 38.06
CA LYS A 558 -62.80 -64.21 38.40
C LYS A 558 -62.25 -64.20 39.83
N ILE A 559 -61.53 -63.15 40.20
CA ILE A 559 -60.81 -63.02 41.48
C ILE A 559 -61.75 -63.04 42.69
N GLU A 560 -62.90 -62.36 42.63
CA GLU A 560 -63.89 -62.36 43.72
C GLU A 560 -64.35 -63.78 44.10
N LYS A 561 -64.37 -64.71 43.14
CA LYS A 561 -64.79 -66.08 43.37
C LYS A 561 -63.75 -66.90 44.14
N VAL A 562 -62.46 -66.64 43.91
CA VAL A 562 -61.34 -67.39 44.51
C VAL A 562 -61.10 -66.99 45.96
N ILE A 563 -61.11 -65.68 46.28
CA ILE A 563 -60.79 -65.17 47.63
C ILE A 563 -61.69 -65.78 48.72
N LYS A 564 -62.98 -66.01 48.41
CA LYS A 564 -63.98 -66.52 49.37
C LYS A 564 -63.74 -67.97 49.81
N GLU A 565 -62.87 -68.71 49.14
CA GLU A 565 -62.61 -70.13 49.42
C GLU A 565 -61.34 -70.35 50.29
N ALA A 566 -60.54 -69.31 50.57
CA ALA A 566 -59.18 -69.44 51.11
C ALA A 566 -58.92 -69.00 52.59
N ASP A 567 -59.72 -68.12 53.19
CA ASP A 567 -59.39 -67.43 54.46
C ASP A 567 -59.90 -68.16 55.73
N VAL A 568 -59.03 -68.91 56.44
CA VAL A 568 -59.38 -69.81 57.57
C VAL A 568 -58.31 -69.80 58.71
N PHE A 569 -58.71 -69.94 59.98
CA PHE A 569 -57.86 -69.81 61.19
C PHE A 569 -57.05 -71.07 61.61
N ILE A 570 -55.76 -70.91 61.96
CA ILE A 570 -54.82 -71.99 62.37
C ILE A 570 -53.80 -71.51 63.46
N PRO A 571 -53.78 -72.07 64.70
CA PRO A 571 -52.96 -71.53 65.82
C PRO A 571 -51.54 -72.14 66.01
N LEU A 572 -50.57 -71.34 66.51
CA LEU A 572 -49.15 -71.67 66.78
C LEU A 572 -48.62 -71.03 68.10
N LYS A 573 -47.41 -71.37 68.59
CA LYS A 573 -46.83 -70.91 69.90
C LYS A 573 -45.32 -70.56 69.84
N LYS A 574 -44.86 -69.47 70.50
CA LYS A 574 -43.44 -68.98 70.48
C LYS A 574 -43.02 -68.20 71.76
N THR A 575 -41.72 -68.05 72.04
CA THR A 575 -41.14 -67.43 73.27
C THR A 575 -39.89 -66.56 72.97
N TYR A 576 -39.69 -65.44 73.69
CA TYR A 576 -38.70 -64.37 73.40
C TYR A 576 -37.85 -63.92 74.61
N GLU A 577 -36.67 -63.30 74.38
CA GLU A 577 -35.70 -62.76 75.37
C GLU A 577 -35.03 -61.47 74.83
N ILE A 578 -34.77 -60.45 75.68
CA ILE A 578 -34.49 -59.04 75.29
C ILE A 578 -33.16 -58.51 75.88
N LYS A 579 -32.44 -57.60 75.18
CA LYS A 579 -31.09 -57.12 75.59
C LYS A 579 -30.90 -55.61 75.80
N PHE A 580 -31.42 -54.76 74.92
CA PHE A 580 -31.22 -53.30 74.95
C PHE A 580 -32.54 -52.54 75.20
N ALA A 581 -33.70 -53.10 74.82
CA ALA A 581 -35.02 -52.49 74.99
C ALA A 581 -35.73 -52.79 76.36
N PRO A 582 -36.65 -51.93 76.84
CA PRO A 582 -37.39 -52.17 78.10
C PRO A 582 -38.53 -53.20 77.96
N LEU A 583 -38.50 -54.25 78.78
CA LEU A 583 -39.41 -55.41 78.69
C LEU A 583 -40.91 -55.07 78.82
N SER A 584 -41.29 -54.20 79.77
CA SER A 584 -42.71 -53.88 80.05
C SER A 584 -43.38 -53.13 78.91
N SER A 585 -42.69 -52.11 78.36
CA SER A 585 -43.12 -51.37 77.17
C SER A 585 -43.27 -52.27 75.95
N LEU A 586 -42.34 -53.24 75.80
CA LEU A 586 -42.38 -54.19 74.68
C LEU A 586 -43.51 -55.22 74.85
N ALA A 587 -43.82 -55.66 76.06
CA ALA A 587 -44.89 -56.61 76.32
C ALA A 587 -46.30 -56.02 76.10
N GLU A 588 -46.52 -54.75 76.45
CA GLU A 588 -47.78 -54.04 76.17
C GLU A 588 -48.03 -53.90 74.66
N GLN A 589 -46.97 -53.62 73.89
CA GLN A 589 -47.03 -53.58 72.43
C GLN A 589 -47.29 -54.96 71.80
N VAL A 590 -46.93 -56.05 72.47
CA VAL A 590 -47.16 -57.43 72.00
C VAL A 590 -48.59 -57.90 72.26
N ASP A 591 -49.21 -57.50 73.38
CA ASP A 591 -50.61 -57.84 73.69
C ASP A 591 -51.59 -57.21 72.68
N GLY A 592 -51.33 -55.96 72.29
CA GLY A 592 -52.09 -55.25 71.25
C GLY A 592 -51.91 -55.79 69.82
N LEU A 593 -51.12 -56.84 69.61
CA LEU A 593 -50.88 -57.47 68.31
C LEU A 593 -51.54 -58.85 68.14
N LEU A 594 -52.37 -59.31 69.08
CA LEU A 594 -53.02 -60.62 69.03
C LEU A 594 -54.32 -60.64 68.20
N THR A 595 -54.69 -61.79 67.62
CA THR A 595 -56.03 -62.00 67.03
C THR A 595 -57.12 -62.20 68.09
N ASP A 596 -58.38 -62.25 67.67
CA ASP A 596 -59.54 -62.51 68.53
C ASP A 596 -59.51 -63.89 69.22
N GLN A 597 -58.57 -64.77 68.85
CA GLN A 597 -58.35 -66.10 69.42
C GLN A 597 -56.92 -66.29 70.01
N GLY A 598 -56.11 -65.23 70.11
CA GLY A 598 -54.71 -65.28 70.58
C GLY A 598 -54.53 -65.16 72.11
N THR A 599 -53.35 -65.52 72.64
CA THR A 599 -53.01 -65.41 74.09
C THR A 599 -51.52 -65.10 74.37
N LEU A 600 -51.22 -64.36 75.45
CA LEU A 600 -49.87 -63.95 75.91
C LEU A 600 -49.60 -64.38 77.38
N GLN A 601 -48.34 -64.70 77.71
CA GLN A 601 -47.84 -65.00 79.06
C GLN A 601 -46.45 -64.36 79.30
N ILE A 602 -46.27 -63.60 80.38
CA ILE A 602 -45.04 -62.84 80.68
C ILE A 602 -44.32 -63.44 81.91
N LYS A 603 -42.97 -63.39 81.93
CA LYS A 603 -42.12 -63.78 83.06
C LYS A 603 -40.99 -62.76 83.29
N GLU A 604 -41.32 -61.69 84.03
CA GLU A 604 -40.41 -60.56 84.28
C GLU A 604 -39.07 -60.98 84.91
N GLU A 605 -39.09 -61.89 85.90
CA GLU A 605 -37.88 -62.39 86.59
C GLU A 605 -36.82 -63.03 85.67
N THR A 606 -37.19 -63.35 84.43
CA THR A 606 -36.30 -63.96 83.43
C THR A 606 -36.15 -63.14 82.15
N PHE A 607 -36.74 -61.93 82.09
CA PHE A 607 -36.80 -61.08 80.90
C PHE A 607 -37.36 -61.78 79.64
N ARG A 608 -38.40 -62.62 79.82
CA ARG A 608 -39.00 -63.43 78.74
C ARG A 608 -40.53 -63.33 78.69
N PHE A 609 -41.10 -63.43 77.50
CA PHE A 609 -42.55 -63.58 77.27
C PHE A 609 -42.86 -64.65 76.22
N THR A 610 -44.08 -65.19 76.22
CA THR A 610 -44.55 -66.32 75.39
C THR A 610 -45.93 -66.04 74.81
N VAL A 611 -46.13 -66.28 73.51
CA VAL A 611 -47.36 -65.97 72.76
C VAL A 611 -47.90 -67.22 72.06
N ILE A 612 -49.21 -67.32 71.95
CA ILE A 612 -49.93 -68.31 71.12
C ILE A 612 -50.89 -67.53 70.20
N ASP A 613 -50.72 -67.63 68.89
CA ASP A 613 -51.56 -66.97 67.88
C ASP A 613 -51.34 -67.62 66.49
N VAL A 614 -52.06 -67.17 65.45
CA VAL A 614 -51.71 -67.46 64.05
C VAL A 614 -50.26 -67.04 63.74
N LYS A 615 -49.62 -67.76 62.80
CA LYS A 615 -48.29 -67.45 62.25
C LYS A 615 -48.17 -65.94 61.99
N LYS A 616 -49.17 -65.40 61.26
CA LYS A 616 -49.81 -64.09 61.45
C LYS A 616 -48.97 -63.06 62.19
N ASN A 617 -49.14 -63.16 63.51
CA ASN A 617 -48.78 -62.15 64.47
C ASN A 617 -47.49 -62.50 65.21
N LEU A 618 -47.15 -63.79 65.29
CA LEU A 618 -45.88 -64.25 65.86
C LEU A 618 -44.67 -63.67 65.11
N ASP A 619 -44.72 -63.59 63.78
CA ASP A 619 -43.61 -63.02 63.01
C ASP A 619 -43.56 -61.48 63.10
N ARG A 620 -44.71 -60.80 63.31
CA ARG A 620 -44.74 -59.35 63.61
C ARG A 620 -44.06 -59.06 64.95
N ILE A 621 -44.25 -59.95 65.92
CA ILE A 621 -43.61 -59.89 67.24
C ILE A 621 -42.09 -60.13 67.14
N ASP A 622 -41.62 -61.07 66.30
CA ASP A 622 -40.18 -61.21 65.99
C ASP A 622 -39.55 -59.93 65.43
N THR A 623 -40.24 -59.28 64.48
CA THR A 623 -39.71 -58.07 63.83
C THR A 623 -39.64 -56.90 64.80
N LEU A 624 -40.66 -56.74 65.66
CA LEU A 624 -40.66 -55.71 66.70
C LEU A 624 -39.46 -55.90 67.66
N VAL A 625 -39.22 -57.14 68.11
CA VAL A 625 -38.08 -57.48 69.00
C VAL A 625 -36.73 -57.19 68.35
N LYS A 626 -36.55 -57.45 67.04
CA LYS A 626 -35.28 -57.14 66.34
C LYS A 626 -35.07 -55.65 66.04
N LYS A 627 -36.15 -54.90 65.82
CA LYS A 627 -36.13 -53.50 65.35
C LYS A 627 -35.80 -52.51 66.45
N GLU A 628 -36.27 -52.76 67.67
CA GLU A 628 -36.16 -51.85 68.81
C GLU A 628 -34.88 -52.09 69.65
N ASP A 629 -33.94 -52.93 69.17
CA ASP A 629 -32.79 -53.47 69.93
C ASP A 629 -31.42 -53.22 69.21
N ILE A 630 -31.19 -52.03 68.59
CA ILE A 630 -29.99 -51.70 67.75
C ILE A 630 -29.37 -50.28 67.94
N LEU A 631 -28.10 -50.08 67.51
CA LEU A 631 -27.28 -48.87 67.77
C LEU A 631 -27.56 -47.65 66.87
N GLN A 632 -27.75 -47.79 65.56
CA GLN A 632 -27.94 -46.64 64.64
C GLN A 632 -29.23 -45.83 64.89
N ARG A 633 -30.09 -46.33 65.80
CA ARG A 633 -31.32 -45.69 66.25
C ARG A 633 -31.16 -44.95 67.59
N GLN A 634 -29.93 -44.82 68.08
CA GLN A 634 -29.57 -43.85 69.13
C GLN A 634 -29.88 -42.44 68.61
N LEU A 635 -30.90 -41.81 69.19
CA LEU A 635 -31.28 -40.44 68.89
C LEU A 635 -30.60 -39.51 69.89
N ILE A 636 -29.99 -38.42 69.39
CA ILE A 636 -29.57 -37.32 70.26
C ILE A 636 -30.81 -36.52 70.66
N SER A 637 -30.89 -36.09 71.92
CA SER A 637 -31.95 -35.21 72.41
C SER A 637 -31.91 -33.83 71.72
N PRO A 638 -33.02 -33.08 71.71
CA PRO A 638 -33.02 -31.71 71.21
C PRO A 638 -32.02 -30.84 71.99
N VAL A 639 -31.02 -30.28 71.28
CA VAL A 639 -29.91 -29.52 71.85
C VAL A 639 -29.67 -28.22 71.06
N GLN A 640 -29.21 -27.19 71.75
CA GLN A 640 -28.91 -25.87 71.17
C GLN A 640 -27.54 -25.40 71.64
N PHE A 641 -26.70 -25.07 70.68
CA PHE A 641 -25.34 -24.54 70.84
C PHE A 641 -25.30 -23.14 70.21
N GLU A 642 -24.75 -22.16 70.93
CA GLU A 642 -24.59 -20.77 70.45
C GLU A 642 -23.15 -20.34 70.69
N GLU A 643 -22.38 -20.13 69.61
CA GLU A 643 -20.94 -19.81 69.65
C GLU A 643 -20.07 -20.79 70.47
N GLU A 644 -20.54 -22.03 70.67
CA GLU A 644 -19.88 -23.02 71.49
C GLU A 644 -18.58 -23.53 70.84
N SER A 645 -17.62 -23.96 71.67
CA SER A 645 -16.36 -24.48 71.16
C SER A 645 -16.60 -25.79 70.42
N LEU A 646 -16.13 -25.90 69.16
CA LEU A 646 -16.28 -27.11 68.35
C LEU A 646 -15.86 -28.39 69.09
N ARG A 647 -14.75 -28.33 69.82
CA ARG A 647 -14.27 -29.47 70.64
C ARG A 647 -15.20 -29.80 71.81
N ASN A 648 -15.87 -28.80 72.39
CA ASN A 648 -16.85 -29.01 73.47
C ASN A 648 -18.12 -29.67 72.90
N VAL A 649 -18.63 -29.17 71.77
CA VAL A 649 -19.77 -29.77 71.06
C VAL A 649 -19.51 -31.23 70.71
N LEU A 650 -18.36 -31.55 70.11
CA LEU A 650 -18.01 -32.92 69.74
C LEU A 650 -17.92 -33.86 70.96
N ASN A 651 -17.37 -33.41 72.09
CA ASN A 651 -17.34 -34.20 73.33
C ASN A 651 -18.75 -34.44 73.90
N LEU A 652 -19.61 -33.42 73.94
CA LEU A 652 -20.98 -33.54 74.47
C LEU A 652 -21.82 -34.53 73.65
N LEU A 653 -21.67 -34.51 72.32
CA LEU A 653 -22.32 -35.48 71.43
C LEU A 653 -21.79 -36.91 71.68
N SER A 654 -20.48 -37.07 71.92
CA SER A 654 -19.82 -38.35 72.26
C SER A 654 -20.38 -38.97 73.55
N ASP A 655 -20.55 -38.14 74.59
CA ASP A 655 -21.03 -38.56 75.92
C ASP A 655 -22.51 -38.98 75.90
N GLU A 656 -23.35 -38.31 75.11
CA GLU A 656 -24.79 -38.58 75.05
C GLU A 656 -25.10 -39.96 74.44
N VAL A 657 -24.44 -40.32 73.32
CA VAL A 657 -24.63 -41.63 72.67
C VAL A 657 -23.66 -42.72 73.20
N ARG A 658 -22.73 -42.37 74.10
CA ARG A 658 -21.74 -43.26 74.71
C ARG A 658 -20.83 -43.98 73.70
N ILE A 659 -20.40 -43.26 72.67
CA ILE A 659 -19.43 -43.71 71.65
C ILE A 659 -18.09 -43.00 71.88
N ASN A 660 -16.96 -43.60 71.51
CA ASN A 660 -15.64 -42.98 71.71
C ASN A 660 -15.26 -42.07 70.53
N MET A 661 -14.66 -40.92 70.80
CA MET A 661 -14.16 -39.99 69.77
C MET A 661 -12.71 -39.53 70.04
N PHE A 662 -11.94 -39.30 68.97
CA PHE A 662 -10.56 -38.84 68.98
C PHE A 662 -10.43 -37.56 68.15
N ILE A 663 -10.15 -36.42 68.80
CA ILE A 663 -10.17 -35.10 68.15
C ILE A 663 -8.76 -34.50 68.11
N SER A 664 -8.24 -34.26 66.90
CA SER A 664 -6.87 -33.74 66.70
C SER A 664 -6.66 -32.33 67.29
N PRO A 665 -5.46 -31.96 67.79
CA PRO A 665 -5.21 -30.67 68.47
C PRO A 665 -5.48 -29.42 67.62
N GLU A 666 -5.46 -29.57 66.30
CA GLU A 666 -5.62 -28.50 65.31
C GLU A 666 -7.10 -28.16 65.02
N VAL A 667 -8.02 -29.03 65.43
CA VAL A 667 -9.48 -28.83 65.32
C VAL A 667 -9.89 -27.71 66.28
N LYS A 668 -10.12 -26.53 65.71
CA LYS A 668 -10.48 -25.27 66.38
C LYS A 668 -11.55 -24.55 65.56
N GLY A 669 -12.62 -24.13 66.24
CA GLY A 669 -13.75 -23.46 65.63
C GLY A 669 -14.85 -23.16 66.66
N LYS A 670 -15.89 -22.45 66.23
CA LYS A 670 -17.10 -22.20 67.00
C LYS A 670 -18.31 -22.71 66.24
N VAL A 671 -19.29 -23.26 66.95
CA VAL A 671 -20.49 -23.87 66.39
C VAL A 671 -21.72 -23.19 66.96
N THR A 672 -22.61 -22.73 66.06
CA THR A 672 -23.96 -22.30 66.41
C THR A 672 -24.92 -23.23 65.67
N LEU A 673 -25.63 -24.08 66.43
CA LEU A 673 -26.49 -25.14 65.90
C LEU A 673 -27.71 -25.32 66.81
N ARG A 674 -28.89 -25.49 66.22
CA ARG A 674 -30.15 -25.70 66.97
C ARG A 674 -30.90 -26.91 66.44
N LEU A 675 -30.95 -27.97 67.22
CA LEU A 675 -31.65 -29.22 66.93
C LEU A 675 -32.98 -29.25 67.68
N GLY A 676 -34.07 -28.84 67.01
CA GLY A 676 -35.39 -28.70 67.64
C GLY A 676 -36.19 -30.00 67.80
N LYS A 677 -35.67 -31.12 67.30
CA LYS A 677 -36.22 -32.49 67.39
C LYS A 677 -35.05 -33.47 67.53
N PRO A 678 -35.28 -34.69 68.05
CA PRO A 678 -34.23 -35.71 68.06
C PRO A 678 -33.80 -36.05 66.63
N ILE A 679 -32.49 -36.13 66.37
CA ILE A 679 -31.92 -36.49 65.06
C ILE A 679 -30.86 -37.60 65.19
N PRO A 680 -30.55 -38.32 64.10
CA PRO A 680 -29.44 -39.27 64.07
C PRO A 680 -28.10 -38.59 64.33
N PHE A 681 -27.20 -39.30 65.03
CA PHE A 681 -25.95 -38.71 65.53
C PHE A 681 -24.91 -38.39 64.44
N LEU A 682 -24.81 -39.20 63.38
CA LEU A 682 -23.82 -39.00 62.32
C LEU A 682 -24.17 -37.79 61.42
N ASP A 683 -25.44 -37.62 61.08
CA ASP A 683 -25.93 -36.47 60.30
C ASP A 683 -25.64 -35.14 61.00
N ALA A 684 -25.76 -35.12 62.34
CA ALA A 684 -25.39 -33.97 63.17
C ALA A 684 -23.88 -33.70 63.11
N LEU A 685 -23.06 -34.75 63.21
CA LEU A 685 -21.60 -34.67 63.25
C LEU A 685 -21.01 -34.11 61.95
N GLU A 686 -21.46 -34.59 60.80
CA GLU A 686 -20.96 -34.14 59.49
C GLU A 686 -21.26 -32.65 59.25
N ALA A 687 -22.50 -32.21 59.52
CA ALA A 687 -22.90 -30.81 59.36
C ALA A 687 -22.05 -29.84 60.21
N ILE A 688 -21.63 -30.26 61.40
CA ILE A 688 -20.79 -29.47 62.32
C ILE A 688 -19.35 -29.34 61.81
N LEU A 689 -18.79 -30.42 61.25
CA LEU A 689 -17.37 -30.49 60.88
C LEU A 689 -17.06 -29.72 59.58
N THR A 690 -17.91 -29.85 58.56
CA THR A 690 -17.74 -29.19 57.26
C THR A 690 -17.73 -27.66 57.40
N GLN A 691 -18.59 -27.10 58.28
CA GLN A 691 -18.63 -25.66 58.58
C GLN A 691 -17.31 -25.12 59.17
N ASN A 692 -16.47 -26.00 59.73
CA ASN A 692 -15.23 -25.65 60.43
C ASN A 692 -13.96 -26.14 59.73
N TYR A 693 -14.03 -26.51 58.43
CA TYR A 693 -12.91 -27.03 57.63
C TYR A 693 -12.23 -28.26 58.27
N CYS A 694 -13.04 -29.12 58.87
CA CYS A 694 -12.61 -30.35 59.53
C CYS A 694 -13.27 -31.59 58.89
N GLN A 695 -12.64 -32.75 59.02
CA GLN A 695 -13.06 -34.03 58.44
C GLN A 695 -13.01 -35.16 59.49
N TYR A 696 -13.67 -36.30 59.25
CA TYR A 696 -13.69 -37.43 60.17
C TYR A 696 -13.55 -38.82 59.52
N GLU A 697 -13.16 -39.82 60.32
CA GLU A 697 -13.00 -41.23 59.93
C GLU A 697 -13.59 -42.15 61.03
N ILE A 698 -14.18 -43.30 60.68
CA ILE A 698 -14.77 -44.26 61.64
C ILE A 698 -13.99 -45.59 61.63
N GLU A 699 -13.58 -46.07 62.82
CA GLU A 699 -12.95 -47.38 63.05
C GLU A 699 -13.63 -48.10 64.22
N ASP A 700 -14.34 -49.20 63.95
CA ASP A 700 -15.13 -50.00 64.91
C ASP A 700 -16.05 -49.16 65.83
N ASN A 701 -15.59 -48.85 67.05
CA ASN A 701 -16.30 -48.09 68.09
C ASN A 701 -15.65 -46.73 68.39
N ILE A 702 -14.84 -46.20 67.45
CA ILE A 702 -14.05 -44.96 67.58
C ILE A 702 -14.23 -44.08 66.33
N ILE A 703 -14.38 -42.76 66.52
CA ILE A 703 -14.40 -41.77 65.42
C ILE A 703 -13.22 -40.80 65.56
N LYS A 704 -12.43 -40.58 64.50
CA LYS A 704 -11.28 -39.65 64.46
C LYS A 704 -11.66 -38.34 63.75
N VAL A 705 -11.09 -37.20 64.14
CA VAL A 705 -11.38 -35.86 63.54
C VAL A 705 -10.10 -35.03 63.31
N SER A 706 -9.93 -34.40 62.13
CA SER A 706 -8.74 -33.61 61.72
C SER A 706 -9.07 -32.35 60.87
N ARG A 707 -8.07 -31.52 60.53
CA ARG A 707 -8.17 -30.30 59.70
C ARG A 707 -7.70 -30.56 58.25
N MET A 708 -8.16 -29.74 57.30
CA MET A 708 -7.73 -29.77 55.88
C MET A 708 -6.40 -29.00 55.62
N PRO A 709 -5.54 -29.44 54.69
CA PRO A 709 -4.25 -28.80 54.36
C PRO A 709 -4.34 -27.66 53.33
N ILE A 710 -3.29 -26.82 53.27
CA ILE A 710 -3.05 -25.81 52.21
C ILE A 710 -1.89 -26.30 51.33
N LEU A 711 -1.98 -26.08 50.03
CA LEU A 711 -0.99 -26.48 49.02
C LEU A 711 -0.40 -25.24 48.30
N SER A 712 0.71 -25.42 47.59
CA SER A 712 1.35 -24.38 46.78
C SER A 712 1.74 -24.94 45.41
N GLN A 713 1.43 -24.20 44.34
CA GLN A 713 1.70 -24.59 42.95
C GLN A 713 2.17 -23.38 42.12
N SER A 714 3.11 -23.62 41.20
CA SER A 714 3.64 -22.61 40.28
C SER A 714 3.10 -22.82 38.86
N PHE A 715 2.74 -21.73 38.19
CA PHE A 715 2.25 -21.69 36.81
C PHE A 715 3.12 -20.73 36.00
N SER A 716 3.84 -21.25 35.00
CA SER A 716 4.64 -20.45 34.07
C SER A 716 3.79 -20.13 32.84
N LEU A 717 3.75 -18.87 32.40
CA LEU A 717 2.93 -18.45 31.26
C LEU A 717 3.75 -18.27 29.99
N GLU A 718 3.23 -18.81 28.89
CA GLU A 718 3.92 -18.84 27.60
C GLU A 718 3.61 -17.59 26.76
N TYR A 719 2.34 -17.19 26.64
CA TYR A 719 1.84 -16.16 25.72
C TYR A 719 1.31 -14.91 26.45
N ALA A 720 0.64 -15.11 27.59
CA ALA A 720 0.12 -14.06 28.45
C ALA A 720 1.22 -13.43 29.30
N LEU A 721 1.04 -12.17 29.69
CA LEU A 721 1.97 -11.44 30.54
C LEU A 721 1.49 -11.54 32.00
N VAL A 722 2.34 -12.02 32.92
CA VAL A 722 1.91 -12.37 34.28
C VAL A 722 1.29 -11.19 35.05
N SER A 723 1.68 -9.95 34.73
CA SER A 723 1.12 -8.74 35.33
C SER A 723 -0.27 -8.36 34.79
N SER A 724 -0.65 -8.78 33.57
CA SER A 724 -2.00 -8.50 33.03
C SER A 724 -3.07 -9.41 33.63
N ILE A 725 -2.72 -10.66 33.93
CA ILE A 725 -3.64 -11.64 34.55
C ILE A 725 -3.72 -11.54 36.08
N ALA A 726 -2.77 -10.88 36.74
CA ALA A 726 -2.65 -10.81 38.20
C ALA A 726 -3.94 -10.31 38.90
N SER A 727 -4.61 -9.34 38.29
CA SER A 727 -5.90 -8.80 38.77
C SER A 727 -6.99 -9.87 38.79
N SER A 728 -7.05 -10.71 37.76
CA SER A 728 -8.04 -11.79 37.62
C SER A 728 -7.76 -12.93 38.61
N VAL A 729 -6.49 -13.35 38.73
CA VAL A 729 -6.11 -14.38 39.70
C VAL A 729 -6.34 -13.91 41.15
N SER A 730 -6.11 -12.62 41.45
CA SER A 730 -6.39 -12.07 42.79
C SER A 730 -7.86 -12.16 43.22
N ALA A 731 -8.80 -12.22 42.26
CA ALA A 731 -10.23 -12.35 42.53
C ALA A 731 -10.69 -13.81 42.75
N LEU A 732 -9.87 -14.79 42.37
CA LEU A 732 -10.17 -16.23 42.50
C LEU A 732 -9.68 -16.84 43.81
N ILE A 733 -8.64 -16.25 44.42
CA ILE A 733 -7.97 -16.74 45.63
C ILE A 733 -8.84 -16.58 46.89
N SER A 734 -8.76 -17.56 47.80
CA SER A 734 -9.51 -17.59 49.06
C SER A 734 -8.93 -16.65 50.12
N SER A 735 -9.70 -16.37 51.18
CA SER A 735 -9.27 -15.53 52.30
C SER A 735 -8.09 -16.08 53.11
N GLU A 736 -7.72 -17.36 52.91
CA GLU A 736 -6.57 -18.02 53.55
C GLU A 736 -5.41 -18.25 52.56
N GLY A 737 -5.61 -17.99 51.27
CA GLY A 737 -4.62 -18.15 50.22
C GLY A 737 -3.80 -16.90 49.94
N ASN A 738 -2.77 -17.04 49.10
CA ASN A 738 -1.96 -15.94 48.56
C ASN A 738 -1.37 -16.29 47.19
N PHE A 739 -0.83 -15.29 46.50
CA PHE A 739 -0.01 -15.50 45.30
C PHE A 739 1.21 -14.57 45.27
N GLN A 740 2.19 -14.96 44.46
CA GLN A 740 3.39 -14.18 44.17
C GLN A 740 3.63 -14.17 42.67
N LEU A 741 4.09 -13.04 42.14
CA LEU A 741 4.40 -12.84 40.73
C LEU A 741 5.92 -12.78 40.56
N ASP A 742 6.45 -13.50 39.59
CA ASP A 742 7.81 -13.34 39.08
C ASP A 742 7.74 -12.89 37.63
N GLU A 743 7.90 -11.58 37.41
CA GLU A 743 7.87 -10.97 36.07
C GLU A 743 9.10 -11.34 35.23
N ALA A 744 10.23 -11.68 35.86
CA ALA A 744 11.45 -12.07 35.14
C ALA A 744 11.34 -13.48 34.54
N THR A 745 10.65 -14.40 35.22
CA THR A 745 10.35 -15.74 34.70
C THR A 745 8.93 -15.90 34.15
N ASN A 746 8.15 -14.82 34.10
CA ASN A 746 6.73 -14.79 33.70
C ASN A 746 5.89 -15.89 34.38
N THR A 747 6.09 -16.06 35.69
CA THR A 747 5.53 -17.17 36.48
C THR A 747 4.72 -16.63 37.66
N ILE A 748 3.59 -17.27 37.96
CA ILE A 748 2.76 -16.99 39.13
C ILE A 748 2.77 -18.20 40.07
N VAL A 749 3.07 -17.96 41.35
CA VAL A 749 3.04 -18.99 42.40
C VAL A 749 1.80 -18.76 43.26
N VAL A 750 0.91 -19.74 43.35
CA VAL A 750 -0.36 -19.67 44.06
C VAL A 750 -0.32 -20.64 45.25
N SER A 751 -0.75 -20.19 46.43
CA SER A 751 -0.87 -21.02 47.62
C SER A 751 -2.29 -20.94 48.16
N ASP A 752 -3.05 -22.03 48.11
CA ASP A 752 -4.45 -22.09 48.53
C ASP A 752 -4.89 -23.56 48.77
N LYS A 753 -6.19 -23.77 48.99
CA LYS A 753 -6.83 -25.09 49.06
C LYS A 753 -6.85 -25.74 47.67
N GLU A 754 -6.74 -27.06 47.61
CA GLU A 754 -6.66 -27.87 46.38
C GLU A 754 -7.71 -27.48 45.33
N ALA A 755 -8.99 -27.48 45.70
CA ALA A 755 -10.10 -27.08 44.82
C ALA A 755 -9.98 -25.65 44.24
N LYS A 756 -9.29 -24.73 44.94
CA LYS A 756 -9.04 -23.36 44.46
C LYS A 756 -7.82 -23.27 43.54
N ILE A 757 -6.81 -24.12 43.75
CA ILE A 757 -5.69 -24.24 42.83
C ILE A 757 -6.14 -24.85 41.49
N GLU A 758 -7.05 -25.83 41.51
CA GLU A 758 -7.64 -26.40 40.28
C GLU A 758 -8.45 -25.36 39.49
N GLU A 759 -9.28 -24.56 40.17
CA GLU A 759 -10.05 -23.46 39.55
C GLU A 759 -9.14 -22.43 38.87
N ILE A 760 -8.04 -22.05 39.52
CA ILE A 760 -7.05 -21.10 38.99
C ILE A 760 -6.22 -21.73 37.86
N ALA A 761 -5.88 -23.02 37.96
CA ALA A 761 -5.16 -23.76 36.91
C ALA A 761 -5.98 -23.82 35.61
N ALA A 762 -7.28 -24.12 35.71
CA ALA A 762 -8.19 -24.13 34.58
C ALA A 762 -8.33 -22.72 33.93
N PHE A 763 -8.46 -21.67 34.75
CA PHE A 763 -8.49 -20.29 34.28
C PHE A 763 -7.21 -19.89 33.53
N ILE A 764 -6.02 -20.24 34.07
CA ILE A 764 -4.73 -19.93 33.42
C ILE A 764 -4.61 -20.69 32.09
N ALA A 765 -4.93 -21.99 32.06
CA ALA A 765 -4.89 -22.79 30.83
C ALA A 765 -5.89 -22.31 29.77
N GLU A 766 -7.03 -21.75 30.18
CA GLU A 766 -8.00 -21.17 29.25
C GLU A 766 -7.52 -19.84 28.65
N ILE A 767 -6.82 -18.99 29.41
CA ILE A 767 -6.46 -17.63 29.01
C ILE A 767 -5.08 -17.54 28.33
N ASP A 768 -4.14 -18.42 28.69
CA ASP A 768 -2.78 -18.48 28.15
C ASP A 768 -2.74 -19.30 26.85
N THR A 769 -3.52 -18.87 25.85
CA THR A 769 -3.53 -19.45 24.50
C THR A 769 -3.12 -18.38 23.49
N PRO A 770 -2.39 -18.72 22.40
CA PRO A 770 -1.94 -17.76 21.40
C PRO A 770 -3.05 -16.82 20.92
N ALA A 771 -4.13 -17.40 20.40
CA ALA A 771 -5.27 -16.67 19.82
C ALA A 771 -5.97 -15.71 20.79
N LYS A 772 -6.01 -15.99 22.10
CA LYS A 772 -6.58 -15.07 23.11
C LYS A 772 -5.62 -13.97 23.57
N GLN A 773 -4.34 -14.12 23.29
CA GLN A 773 -3.29 -13.16 23.67
C GLN A 773 -2.84 -12.27 22.51
N LEU A 774 -3.29 -12.51 21.27
CA LEU A 774 -2.99 -11.65 20.12
C LEU A 774 -3.51 -10.21 20.33
N GLN A 775 -2.62 -9.25 20.16
CA GLN A 775 -2.90 -7.81 20.18
C GLN A 775 -2.35 -7.16 18.91
N SER A 776 -3.14 -6.28 18.29
CA SER A 776 -2.72 -5.51 17.11
C SER A 776 -2.49 -4.03 17.47
N LYS A 777 -1.38 -3.45 17.03
CA LYS A 777 -1.06 -2.02 17.19
C LYS A 777 -0.31 -1.49 15.98
N SER A 778 -0.67 -0.28 15.55
CA SER A 778 0.07 0.46 14.54
C SER A 778 1.19 1.28 15.18
N PHE A 779 2.40 1.13 14.66
CA PHE A 779 3.58 1.92 14.99
C PHE A 779 3.92 2.82 13.81
N SER A 780 3.98 4.13 14.02
CA SER A 780 4.47 5.08 13.02
C SER A 780 5.98 5.23 13.15
N ILE A 781 6.72 4.66 12.19
CA ILE A 781 8.18 4.72 12.15
C ILE A 781 8.60 6.07 11.56
N ARG A 782 9.54 6.76 12.19
CA ARG A 782 9.86 8.17 11.87
C ARG A 782 11.16 8.36 11.10
N PHE A 783 12.16 7.55 11.41
CA PHE A 783 13.54 7.76 10.95
C PHE A 783 14.04 6.63 10.05
N VAL A 784 13.60 5.40 10.31
CA VAL A 784 13.93 4.20 9.53
C VAL A 784 12.79 3.85 8.58
N ILE A 785 13.10 3.11 7.51
CA ILE A 785 12.09 2.60 6.58
C ILE A 785 11.35 1.44 7.25
N ALA A 786 10.02 1.49 7.30
CA ALA A 786 9.20 0.51 8.01
C ALA A 786 9.34 -0.92 7.47
N ASP A 787 9.67 -1.06 6.17
CA ASP A 787 9.96 -2.33 5.51
C ASP A 787 11.25 -2.98 6.02
N GLU A 788 12.33 -2.19 6.17
CA GLU A 788 13.59 -2.65 6.80
C GLU A 788 13.36 -3.05 8.26
N VAL A 789 12.55 -2.30 9.00
CA VAL A 789 12.19 -2.63 10.40
C VAL A 789 11.37 -3.91 10.45
N ALA A 790 10.42 -4.13 9.52
CA ALA A 790 9.65 -5.36 9.46
C ALA A 790 10.54 -6.58 9.19
N SER A 791 11.42 -6.53 8.19
CA SER A 791 12.36 -7.62 7.88
C SER A 791 13.26 -8.00 9.05
N LEU A 792 13.64 -7.04 9.91
CA LEU A 792 14.44 -7.28 11.12
C LEU A 792 13.65 -7.89 12.29
N LEU A 793 12.32 -8.00 12.17
CA LEU A 793 11.42 -8.47 13.22
C LEU A 793 10.69 -9.78 12.87
N GLU A 794 10.68 -10.21 11.60
CA GLU A 794 10.03 -11.47 11.15
C GLU A 794 10.50 -12.69 11.96
N ASP A 795 11.82 -12.86 12.16
CA ASP A 795 12.43 -13.95 12.94
C ASP A 795 12.01 -13.97 14.43
N TYR A 796 11.41 -12.89 14.92
CA TYR A 796 11.02 -12.74 16.33
C TYR A 796 9.50 -12.89 16.55
N LEU A 797 8.70 -13.10 15.50
CA LEU A 797 7.26 -13.34 15.60
C LEU A 797 6.95 -14.75 16.14
N SER A 798 5.79 -14.90 16.79
CA SER A 798 5.23 -16.22 17.08
C SER A 798 4.58 -16.83 15.83
N ALA A 799 4.19 -18.11 15.90
CA ALA A 799 3.55 -18.81 14.77
C ALA A 799 2.19 -18.21 14.34
N GLU A 800 1.55 -17.39 15.19
CA GLU A 800 0.33 -16.62 14.86
C GLU A 800 0.61 -15.11 14.72
N GLY A 801 1.84 -14.68 14.94
CA GLY A 801 2.28 -13.30 14.80
C GLY A 801 2.37 -12.88 13.34
N ARG A 802 2.07 -11.61 13.06
CA ARG A 802 2.23 -11.02 11.73
C ARG A 802 2.57 -9.55 11.78
N ILE A 803 3.31 -9.10 10.77
CA ILE A 803 3.61 -7.70 10.52
C ILE A 803 3.02 -7.33 9.16
N GLU A 804 2.27 -6.24 9.11
CA GLU A 804 1.78 -5.63 7.88
C GLU A 804 2.37 -4.21 7.77
N VAL A 805 2.98 -3.87 6.64
CA VAL A 805 3.61 -2.56 6.41
C VAL A 805 2.75 -1.74 5.45
N ASP A 806 2.52 -0.47 5.77
CA ASP A 806 2.07 0.55 4.82
C ASP A 806 3.26 1.44 4.43
N PRO A 807 3.84 1.26 3.23
CA PRO A 807 4.99 2.05 2.77
C PRO A 807 4.67 3.53 2.56
N LEU A 808 3.41 3.90 2.27
CA LEU A 808 3.02 5.29 2.01
C LEU A 808 2.91 6.09 3.32
N ALA A 809 2.47 5.44 4.40
CA ALA A 809 2.41 6.03 5.73
C ALA A 809 3.69 5.83 6.57
N ASN A 810 4.59 4.94 6.13
CA ASN A 810 5.72 4.42 6.91
C ASN A 810 5.27 3.86 8.29
N THR A 811 4.16 3.12 8.27
CA THR A 811 3.57 2.52 9.48
C THR A 811 3.64 1.00 9.44
N LEU A 812 3.95 0.42 10.60
CA LEU A 812 4.04 -1.02 10.83
C LEU A 812 2.89 -1.44 11.75
N LEU A 813 1.96 -2.26 11.24
CA LEU A 813 0.90 -2.90 12.01
C LEU A 813 1.43 -4.24 12.54
N LEU A 814 1.84 -4.26 13.81
CA LEU A 814 2.27 -5.47 14.49
C LEU A 814 1.04 -6.15 15.11
N THR A 815 0.85 -7.44 14.84
CA THR A 815 -0.10 -8.31 15.53
C THR A 815 0.66 -9.45 16.19
N GLU A 816 0.65 -9.53 17.52
CA GLU A 816 1.45 -10.50 18.27
C GLU A 816 0.87 -10.76 19.68
N THR A 817 1.21 -11.91 20.28
CA THR A 817 0.86 -12.32 21.65
C THR A 817 1.38 -11.35 22.72
N SER A 818 0.58 -11.06 23.75
CA SER A 818 0.84 -10.11 24.83
C SER A 818 2.30 -10.06 25.33
N ARG A 819 2.90 -11.23 25.60
CA ARG A 819 4.29 -11.33 26.10
C ARG A 819 5.34 -10.98 25.05
N ASN A 820 5.14 -11.41 23.81
CA ASN A 820 6.11 -11.23 22.74
C ASN A 820 5.98 -9.82 22.12
N PHE A 821 4.75 -9.31 22.07
CA PHE A 821 4.39 -7.93 21.73
C PHE A 821 5.20 -6.93 22.57
N ALA A 822 5.26 -7.09 23.90
CA ALA A 822 6.01 -6.19 24.77
C ALA A 822 7.51 -6.10 24.44
N LYS A 823 8.13 -7.22 24.04
CA LYS A 823 9.54 -7.26 23.61
C LYS A 823 9.74 -6.61 22.25
N LEU A 824 8.82 -6.87 21.31
CA LEU A 824 8.86 -6.29 19.97
C LEU A 824 8.61 -4.78 19.99
N GLU A 825 7.72 -4.28 20.85
CA GLU A 825 7.50 -2.85 21.05
C GLU A 825 8.78 -2.13 21.54
N GLU A 826 9.46 -2.67 22.55
CA GLU A 826 10.76 -2.14 23.00
C GLU A 826 11.81 -2.20 21.87
N ARG A 827 11.82 -3.29 21.09
CA ARG A 827 12.74 -3.44 19.95
C ARG A 827 12.47 -2.43 18.84
N ILE A 828 11.21 -2.22 18.44
CA ILE A 828 10.80 -1.21 17.45
C ILE A 828 11.26 0.18 17.90
N LEU A 829 11.02 0.54 19.16
CA LEU A 829 11.47 1.82 19.72
C LEU A 829 13.00 1.96 19.76
N SER A 830 13.74 0.86 19.91
CA SER A 830 15.21 0.86 19.84
C SER A 830 15.77 0.93 18.41
N LEU A 831 14.97 0.56 17.41
CA LEU A 831 15.33 0.61 15.99
C LEU A 831 14.99 1.97 15.37
N ASP A 832 13.82 2.55 15.70
CA ASP A 832 13.40 3.88 15.22
C ASP A 832 14.10 5.03 15.97
N VAL A 833 15.42 5.07 15.86
CA VAL A 833 16.28 6.11 16.43
C VAL A 833 16.83 6.98 15.30
N TYR A 834 16.82 8.29 15.48
CA TYR A 834 17.40 9.22 14.51
C TYR A 834 18.91 9.01 14.37
N GLN A 835 19.31 8.40 13.24
CA GLN A 835 20.69 8.20 12.85
C GLN A 835 20.90 8.86 11.48
N PRO A 836 21.35 10.12 11.43
CA PRO A 836 21.47 10.84 10.17
C PRO A 836 22.57 10.24 9.29
N LYS A 837 22.23 9.95 8.04
CA LYS A 837 23.19 9.65 6.96
C LYS A 837 23.33 10.90 6.08
N GLU A 838 24.49 11.09 5.48
CA GLU A 838 24.73 12.16 4.50
C GLU A 838 24.71 11.57 3.09
N GLU A 839 23.87 12.13 2.22
CA GLU A 839 23.72 11.71 0.81
C GLU A 839 23.89 12.93 -0.11
N ILE A 840 24.49 12.70 -1.28
CA ILE A 840 24.77 13.73 -2.29
C ILE A 840 23.94 13.42 -3.53
N PHE A 841 23.00 14.31 -3.86
CA PHE A 841 22.12 14.22 -5.01
C PHE A 841 22.60 15.15 -6.13
N THR A 842 23.32 14.61 -7.12
CA THR A 842 23.75 15.36 -8.32
C THR A 842 22.60 15.46 -9.33
N LEU A 843 22.12 16.67 -9.63
CA LEU A 843 21.00 16.90 -10.54
C LEU A 843 21.47 17.14 -11.98
N LYS A 844 20.78 16.56 -12.96
CA LYS A 844 21.18 16.56 -14.39
C LYS A 844 20.51 17.67 -15.20
N TYR A 845 19.24 17.97 -14.89
CA TYR A 845 18.39 18.88 -15.67
C TYR A 845 17.88 20.05 -14.83
N ALA A 846 17.49 19.77 -13.59
CA ALA A 846 17.01 20.72 -12.60
C ALA A 846 18.18 21.50 -11.97
N LEU A 847 17.99 22.80 -11.73
CA LEU A 847 18.97 23.64 -11.02
C LEU A 847 18.84 23.44 -9.49
N ALA A 848 19.90 22.98 -8.83
CA ALA A 848 19.89 22.62 -7.41
C ALA A 848 19.45 23.76 -6.49
N SER A 849 19.88 25.00 -6.74
CA SER A 849 19.46 26.18 -5.98
C SER A 849 17.99 26.58 -6.19
N SER A 850 17.33 26.09 -7.24
CA SER A 850 15.88 26.25 -7.44
C SER A 850 15.05 25.14 -6.79
N VAL A 851 15.64 23.95 -6.62
CA VAL A 851 14.97 22.77 -6.04
C VAL A 851 15.10 22.73 -4.52
N ALA A 852 16.25 23.13 -3.97
CA ALA A 852 16.50 23.07 -2.53
C ALA A 852 15.41 23.74 -1.64
N PRO A 853 14.87 24.94 -1.97
CA PRO A 853 13.79 25.54 -1.18
C PRO A 853 12.48 24.73 -1.19
N LEU A 854 12.27 23.85 -2.18
CA LEU A 854 11.10 22.96 -2.22
C LEU A 854 11.27 21.79 -1.24
N LEU A 855 12.52 21.38 -0.98
CA LEU A 855 12.85 20.28 -0.07
C LEU A 855 12.69 20.67 1.40
N GLU A 856 12.84 21.94 1.77
CA GLU A 856 12.74 22.42 3.16
C GLU A 856 11.45 21.98 3.88
N ASN A 857 10.33 21.86 3.13
CA ASN A 857 9.04 21.40 3.68
C ASN A 857 9.01 19.91 4.08
N TYR A 858 10.02 19.13 3.68
CA TYR A 858 10.15 17.70 3.97
C TYR A 858 11.19 17.41 5.05
N LEU A 859 11.90 18.43 5.53
CA LEU A 859 13.00 18.31 6.48
C LEU A 859 12.54 18.57 7.92
N GLY A 860 13.02 17.73 8.83
CA GLY A 860 12.92 17.91 10.27
C GLY A 860 13.92 18.94 10.81
N PRO A 861 13.76 19.37 12.07
CA PRO A 861 14.60 20.40 12.68
C PRO A 861 16.07 19.99 12.92
N GLU A 862 16.39 18.70 12.80
CA GLU A 862 17.76 18.17 12.95
C GLU A 862 18.44 17.82 11.60
N ASP A 863 17.73 17.99 10.49
CA ASP A 863 18.24 17.75 9.14
C ASP A 863 19.11 18.92 8.66
N LYS A 864 20.08 18.65 7.77
CA LYS A 864 20.97 19.67 7.21
C LYS A 864 20.99 19.61 5.70
N LEU A 865 20.46 20.66 5.06
CA LEU A 865 20.48 20.86 3.63
C LEU A 865 21.61 21.81 3.24
N GLN A 866 22.42 21.42 2.25
CA GLN A 866 23.45 22.26 1.62
C GLN A 866 23.36 22.14 0.10
N VAL A 867 23.73 23.18 -0.63
CA VAL A 867 23.70 23.20 -2.10
C VAL A 867 25.09 23.52 -2.63
N ASN A 868 25.60 22.65 -3.51
CA ASN A 868 26.82 22.90 -4.28
C ASN A 868 26.43 23.43 -5.67
N GLU A 869 26.42 24.76 -5.83
CA GLU A 869 26.05 25.39 -7.10
C GLU A 869 27.04 25.14 -8.24
N GLN A 870 28.27 24.70 -7.95
CA GLN A 870 29.30 24.44 -8.97
C GLN A 870 29.03 23.11 -9.69
N GLU A 871 28.85 22.04 -8.91
CA GLU A 871 28.59 20.69 -9.43
C GLU A 871 27.08 20.38 -9.59
N ASN A 872 26.20 21.32 -9.19
CA ASN A 872 24.73 21.19 -9.21
C ASN A 872 24.20 20.06 -8.33
N GLU A 873 24.71 20.01 -7.09
CA GLU A 873 24.39 18.96 -6.12
C GLU A 873 23.61 19.51 -4.94
N ILE A 874 22.74 18.66 -4.39
CA ILE A 874 22.11 18.85 -3.10
C ILE A 874 22.73 17.85 -2.13
N ILE A 875 23.41 18.34 -1.10
CA ILE A 875 23.97 17.53 -0.02
C ILE A 875 22.96 17.58 1.13
N LEU A 876 22.45 16.43 1.54
CA LEU A 876 21.46 16.32 2.61
C LEU A 876 21.94 15.34 3.67
N SER A 877 22.01 15.82 4.92
CA SER A 877 22.17 14.96 6.09
C SER A 877 20.82 14.83 6.80
N SER A 878 20.25 13.62 6.80
CA SER A 878 18.92 13.34 7.34
C SER A 878 18.72 11.85 7.65
N SER A 879 17.55 11.48 8.17
CA SER A 879 17.16 10.09 8.43
C SER A 879 17.06 9.26 7.13
N PRO A 880 17.37 7.95 7.16
CA PRO A 880 17.23 7.07 5.98
C PRO A 880 15.87 7.19 5.27
N TYR A 881 14.77 7.26 6.02
CA TYR A 881 13.43 7.41 5.45
C TYR A 881 13.23 8.77 4.73
N THR A 882 13.69 9.86 5.32
CA THR A 882 13.62 11.20 4.69
C THR A 882 14.46 11.26 3.41
N LEU A 883 15.65 10.63 3.42
CA LEU A 883 16.54 10.57 2.26
C LEU A 883 15.89 9.84 1.09
N GLU A 884 15.26 8.68 1.32
CA GLU A 884 14.57 7.92 0.28
C GLU A 884 13.40 8.73 -0.33
N LYS A 885 12.58 9.35 0.52
CA LYS A 885 11.48 10.22 0.10
C LYS A 885 11.95 11.41 -0.74
N ILE A 886 13.09 11.99 -0.40
CA ILE A 886 13.71 13.06 -1.18
C ILE A 886 14.35 12.53 -2.46
N ARG A 887 14.92 11.31 -2.48
CA ARG A 887 15.40 10.66 -3.70
C ARG A 887 14.28 10.42 -4.71
N GLU A 888 13.13 9.91 -4.27
CA GLU A 888 11.94 9.77 -5.11
C GLU A 888 11.45 11.12 -5.63
N LEU A 889 11.29 12.12 -4.74
CA LEU A 889 10.86 13.47 -5.13
C LEU A 889 11.81 14.08 -6.17
N LEU A 890 13.13 14.00 -5.95
CA LEU A 890 14.14 14.48 -6.87
C LEU A 890 14.12 13.72 -8.20
N SER A 891 13.95 12.40 -8.20
CA SER A 891 13.79 11.61 -9.44
C SER A 891 12.56 12.07 -10.25
N SER A 892 11.51 12.53 -9.57
CA SER A 892 10.29 13.04 -10.19
C SER A 892 10.42 14.48 -10.70
N LEU A 893 11.33 15.28 -10.13
CA LEU A 893 11.56 16.69 -10.47
C LEU A 893 12.67 16.87 -11.50
N ASP A 894 13.75 16.08 -11.42
CA ASP A 894 14.91 16.08 -12.31
C ASP A 894 14.64 15.26 -13.58
N ILE A 895 13.55 15.61 -14.27
CA ILE A 895 13.16 15.04 -15.56
C ILE A 895 13.24 16.18 -16.59
N ALA A 896 13.92 15.95 -17.71
CA ALA A 896 14.13 16.95 -18.76
C ALA A 896 12.83 17.69 -19.13
N ASP A 897 11.76 16.95 -19.45
CA ASP A 897 10.45 17.51 -19.86
C ASP A 897 9.84 18.49 -18.84
N LYS A 898 10.05 18.27 -17.54
CA LYS A 898 9.55 19.16 -16.46
C LYS A 898 10.45 20.37 -16.22
N GLN A 899 11.71 20.30 -16.64
CA GLN A 899 12.74 21.32 -16.39
C GLN A 899 13.00 22.20 -17.60
N ILE A 900 12.48 21.88 -18.79
CA ILE A 900 12.55 22.72 -19.97
C ILE A 900 11.77 24.02 -19.74
N LEU A 901 12.50 25.14 -19.74
CA LEU A 901 11.96 26.48 -19.60
C LEU A 901 12.39 27.33 -20.80
N GLU A 902 11.72 28.47 -21.02
CA GLU A 902 12.13 29.48 -21.99
C GLU A 902 12.62 30.72 -21.24
N LYS A 903 13.84 31.16 -21.52
CA LYS A 903 14.46 32.33 -20.88
C LYS A 903 14.94 33.32 -21.93
N SER A 904 14.56 34.58 -21.75
CA SER A 904 14.93 35.70 -22.61
C SER A 904 16.11 36.48 -22.01
N PHE A 905 17.15 36.66 -22.80
CA PHE A 905 18.35 37.43 -22.44
C PHE A 905 18.44 38.71 -23.27
N THR A 906 18.82 39.82 -22.66
CA THR A 906 19.09 41.08 -23.36
C THR A 906 20.59 41.23 -23.58
N VAL A 907 21.02 41.33 -24.84
CA VAL A 907 22.44 41.25 -25.26
C VAL A 907 22.91 42.61 -25.76
N LYS A 908 23.78 43.28 -25.00
CA LYS A 908 24.09 44.70 -25.16
C LYS A 908 25.21 44.96 -26.16
N TYR A 909 26.25 44.13 -26.15
CA TYR A 909 27.55 44.41 -26.75
C TYR A 909 27.90 43.44 -27.88
N LEU A 910 27.52 42.17 -27.73
CA LEU A 910 27.80 41.11 -28.71
C LEU A 910 26.76 41.05 -29.84
N TYR A 911 27.16 40.54 -31.00
CA TYR A 911 26.24 40.15 -32.08
C TYR A 911 25.48 38.88 -31.69
N LEU A 912 24.18 38.80 -31.96
CA LEU A 912 23.39 37.59 -31.63
C LEU A 912 23.82 36.35 -32.43
N GLU A 913 24.46 36.52 -33.58
CA GLU A 913 25.01 35.45 -34.42
C GLU A 913 26.32 34.89 -33.85
N GLU A 914 27.17 35.76 -33.30
CA GLU A 914 28.37 35.36 -32.56
C GLU A 914 27.97 34.66 -31.25
N LEU A 915 26.98 35.21 -30.54
CA LEU A 915 26.42 34.59 -29.34
C LEU A 915 25.72 33.25 -29.63
N ALA A 916 25.00 33.15 -30.74
CA ALA A 916 24.32 31.90 -31.14
C ALA A 916 25.31 30.75 -31.28
N SER A 917 26.45 30.98 -31.95
CA SER A 917 27.50 29.96 -32.09
C SER A 917 28.03 29.49 -30.73
N ILE A 918 28.29 30.42 -29.80
CA ILE A 918 28.80 30.13 -28.45
C ILE A 918 27.75 29.37 -27.61
N VAL A 919 26.48 29.74 -27.73
CA VAL A 919 25.39 29.10 -26.99
C VAL A 919 25.04 27.73 -27.57
N GLU A 920 25.08 27.55 -28.90
CA GLU A 920 24.81 26.26 -29.56
C GLU A 920 25.76 25.14 -29.08
N GLU A 921 27.02 25.46 -28.78
CA GLU A 921 27.99 24.53 -28.16
C GLU A 921 27.68 24.16 -26.69
N ASN A 922 26.81 24.93 -26.02
CA ASN A 922 26.48 24.80 -24.60
C ASN A 922 25.01 24.41 -24.33
N LEU A 923 24.22 24.15 -25.38
CA LEU A 923 22.87 23.61 -25.27
C LEU A 923 22.90 22.13 -24.87
N SER A 924 21.89 21.68 -24.13
CA SER A 924 21.64 20.24 -23.93
C SER A 924 21.06 19.60 -25.20
N SER A 925 20.91 18.28 -25.20
CA SER A 925 20.18 17.55 -26.25
C SER A 925 18.71 17.97 -26.41
N PHE A 926 18.16 18.70 -25.45
CA PHE A 926 16.80 19.26 -25.48
C PHE A 926 16.79 20.78 -25.76
N GLY A 927 17.97 21.39 -25.81
CA GLY A 927 18.15 22.83 -25.96
C GLY A 927 17.90 23.34 -27.37
N LYS A 928 17.29 24.52 -27.49
CA LYS A 928 17.04 25.21 -28.76
C LYS A 928 17.00 26.73 -28.58
N ILE A 929 17.63 27.46 -29.50
CA ILE A 929 17.41 28.91 -29.62
C ILE A 929 16.07 29.16 -30.32
N ILE A 930 15.17 29.90 -29.67
CA ILE A 930 13.79 30.15 -30.10
C ILE A 930 13.68 31.44 -30.91
N GLU A 931 14.29 32.53 -30.43
CA GLU A 931 14.23 33.85 -31.07
C GLU A 931 15.60 34.56 -31.03
N ARG A 932 15.96 35.20 -32.14
CA ARG A 932 17.15 36.05 -32.30
C ARG A 932 16.69 37.41 -32.81
N ASN A 933 16.27 38.28 -31.91
CA ASN A 933 15.66 39.57 -32.26
C ASN A 933 16.70 40.69 -32.21
N GLN A 934 17.29 40.96 -33.38
CA GLN A 934 18.43 41.88 -33.48
C GLN A 934 18.05 43.35 -33.19
N ASP A 935 16.84 43.77 -33.59
CA ASP A 935 16.33 45.14 -33.36
C ASP A 935 16.02 45.40 -31.88
N ARG A 936 15.53 44.39 -31.16
CA ARG A 936 15.25 44.47 -29.72
C ARG A 936 16.45 44.05 -28.85
N SER A 937 17.55 43.60 -29.46
CA SER A 937 18.69 42.99 -28.77
C SER A 937 18.29 41.89 -27.77
N MET A 938 17.33 41.05 -28.19
CA MET A 938 16.75 39.97 -27.37
C MET A 938 17.10 38.61 -27.95
N PHE A 939 17.49 37.69 -27.06
CA PHE A 939 17.93 36.34 -27.39
C PHE A 939 17.17 35.35 -26.50
N VAL A 940 16.31 34.52 -27.09
CA VAL A 940 15.44 33.60 -26.33
C VAL A 940 15.94 32.18 -26.51
N VAL A 941 16.27 31.53 -25.41
CA VAL A 941 16.75 30.14 -25.36
C VAL A 941 15.75 29.28 -24.60
N LYS A 942 15.48 28.10 -25.13
CA LYS A 942 14.75 27.03 -24.49
C LYS A 942 15.71 25.92 -24.11
N ASP A 943 15.82 25.59 -22.84
CA ASP A 943 16.64 24.45 -22.36
C ASP A 943 16.20 24.10 -20.93
N THR A 944 16.81 23.08 -20.32
CA THR A 944 16.54 22.73 -18.92
C THR A 944 17.06 23.83 -17.97
N SER A 945 16.40 24.00 -16.81
CA SER A 945 16.71 25.06 -15.83
C SER A 945 18.20 25.15 -15.44
N TYR A 946 18.90 24.03 -15.30
CA TYR A 946 20.35 24.02 -15.05
C TYR A 946 21.18 24.54 -16.24
N ASN A 947 20.88 24.10 -17.46
CA ASN A 947 21.62 24.53 -18.66
C ASN A 947 21.33 26.01 -19.00
N LEU A 948 20.10 26.49 -18.75
CA LEU A 948 19.79 27.92 -18.82
C LEU A 948 20.59 28.77 -17.82
N SER A 949 20.91 28.23 -16.64
CA SER A 949 21.79 28.90 -15.67
C SER A 949 23.23 28.99 -16.17
N LYS A 950 23.76 27.91 -16.78
CA LYS A 950 25.07 27.92 -17.46
C LYS A 950 25.10 28.95 -18.58
N ILE A 951 24.08 28.97 -19.44
CA ILE A 951 23.95 29.89 -20.56
C ILE A 951 23.81 31.34 -20.07
N GLU A 952 23.10 31.60 -18.97
CA GLU A 952 23.04 32.93 -18.36
C GLU A 952 24.42 33.41 -17.89
N LYS A 953 25.19 32.53 -17.22
CA LYS A 953 26.54 32.83 -16.76
C LYS A 953 27.47 33.10 -17.95
N LEU A 954 27.42 32.23 -18.96
CA LEU A 954 28.16 32.36 -20.22
C LEU A 954 27.87 33.70 -20.90
N ILE A 955 26.58 34.06 -21.07
CA ILE A 955 26.17 35.36 -21.65
C ILE A 955 26.75 36.53 -20.84
N ARG A 956 26.71 36.49 -19.50
CA ARG A 956 27.28 37.54 -18.64
C ARG A 956 28.81 37.66 -18.76
N GLU A 957 29.50 36.55 -19.04
CA GLU A 957 30.96 36.52 -19.22
C GLU A 957 31.38 36.93 -20.65
N THR A 958 30.55 36.68 -21.67
CA THR A 958 30.84 37.01 -23.08
C THR A 958 30.29 38.36 -23.56
N ASP A 959 29.16 38.82 -23.01
CA ASP A 959 28.55 40.12 -23.35
C ASP A 959 29.25 41.25 -22.58
N ILE A 960 30.51 41.48 -22.94
CA ILE A 960 31.40 42.47 -22.34
C ILE A 960 31.71 43.61 -23.31
N PHE A 961 31.76 44.84 -22.79
CA PHE A 961 32.04 46.04 -23.58
C PHE A 961 33.52 46.08 -24.03
N ILE A 962 33.76 45.74 -25.29
CA ILE A 962 35.09 45.84 -25.94
C ILE A 962 35.06 47.01 -26.95
N PRO A 963 35.54 48.22 -26.59
CA PRO A 963 35.43 49.39 -27.44
C PRO A 963 36.45 49.40 -28.58
N LEU A 964 35.96 49.45 -29.81
CA LEU A 964 36.74 49.77 -31.00
C LEU A 964 36.68 51.27 -31.27
N LYS A 965 37.79 51.83 -31.78
CA LYS A 965 37.90 53.27 -32.11
C LYS A 965 37.76 53.46 -33.62
N LYS A 966 36.82 54.29 -34.06
CA LYS A 966 36.67 54.66 -35.48
C LYS A 966 36.42 56.16 -35.62
N THR A 967 37.13 56.79 -36.54
CA THR A 967 36.94 58.20 -36.88
C THR A 967 36.22 58.27 -38.22
N TYR A 968 35.14 59.04 -38.28
CA TYR A 968 34.41 59.36 -39.50
C TYR A 968 34.71 60.81 -39.89
N GLU A 969 34.91 61.03 -41.18
CA GLU A 969 35.10 62.34 -41.81
C GLU A 969 33.83 62.63 -42.61
N ILE A 970 33.09 63.67 -42.22
CA ILE A 970 31.76 63.98 -42.74
C ILE A 970 31.88 65.08 -43.79
N LYS A 971 31.27 64.90 -44.97
CA LYS A 971 31.53 65.75 -46.15
C LYS A 971 30.33 66.60 -46.59
N PHE A 972 29.12 66.09 -46.37
CA PHE A 972 27.88 66.68 -46.87
C PHE A 972 26.84 66.87 -45.76
N ALA A 973 26.74 65.95 -44.81
CA ALA A 973 25.74 65.97 -43.74
C ALA A 973 26.11 66.96 -42.61
N PRO A 974 25.13 67.66 -42.01
CA PRO A 974 25.38 68.53 -40.87
C PRO A 974 25.83 67.73 -39.63
N LEU A 975 27.06 67.98 -39.18
CA LEU A 975 27.77 67.26 -38.12
C LEU A 975 26.94 67.05 -36.85
N SER A 976 26.19 68.07 -36.41
CA SER A 976 25.35 68.04 -35.21
C SER A 976 24.16 67.07 -35.31
N SER A 977 23.44 67.08 -36.43
CA SER A 977 22.29 66.19 -36.64
C SER A 977 22.70 64.74 -36.88
N LEU A 978 23.89 64.52 -37.45
CA LEU A 978 24.45 63.19 -37.61
C LEU A 978 25.00 62.67 -36.27
N ALA A 979 25.60 63.53 -35.44
CA ALA A 979 26.06 63.17 -34.10
C ALA A 979 24.91 62.76 -33.17
N GLU A 980 23.76 63.45 -33.21
CA GLU A 980 22.55 63.11 -32.45
C GLU A 980 22.01 61.70 -32.84
N GLN A 981 21.86 61.42 -34.13
CA GLN A 981 21.44 60.09 -34.63
C GLN A 981 22.49 59.00 -34.37
N ILE A 982 23.78 59.36 -34.28
CA ILE A 982 24.83 58.44 -33.86
C ILE A 982 24.71 58.15 -32.38
N GLU A 983 24.46 59.16 -31.53
CA GLU A 983 24.30 59.01 -30.08
C GLU A 983 23.17 58.04 -29.73
N ASP A 984 22.06 58.05 -30.48
CA ASP A 984 20.96 57.08 -30.39
C ASP A 984 21.37 55.62 -30.69
N ILE A 985 22.42 55.41 -31.49
CA ILE A 985 22.95 54.07 -31.82
C ILE A 985 23.98 53.59 -30.78
N LEU A 986 24.61 54.51 -30.05
CA LEU A 986 25.69 54.18 -29.11
C LEU A 986 25.19 53.49 -27.84
N SER A 987 26.04 52.63 -27.29
CA SER A 987 25.88 52.08 -25.94
C SER A 987 26.05 53.19 -24.88
N GLU A 988 25.55 52.98 -23.66
CA GLU A 988 25.70 53.95 -22.56
C GLU A 988 27.16 54.22 -22.17
N GLU A 989 28.06 53.30 -22.48
CA GLU A 989 29.51 53.42 -22.39
C GLU A 989 30.09 54.17 -23.60
N GLY A 990 29.57 53.91 -24.81
CA GLY A 990 29.96 54.56 -26.05
C GLY A 990 29.58 56.05 -26.13
N LYS A 991 28.38 56.42 -25.66
CA LYS A 991 27.90 57.83 -25.60
C LYS A 991 28.88 58.73 -24.86
N LYS A 992 29.40 58.26 -23.72
CA LYS A 992 30.41 58.96 -22.89
C LYS A 992 31.76 59.17 -23.59
N LEU A 993 31.99 58.51 -24.72
CA LEU A 993 33.26 58.52 -25.47
C LEU A 993 33.15 59.15 -26.86
N LEU A 994 31.94 59.55 -27.28
CA LEU A 994 31.69 60.30 -28.51
C LEU A 994 32.40 61.66 -28.46
N LYS A 995 33.11 62.02 -29.55
CA LYS A 995 33.75 63.33 -29.70
C LYS A 995 33.59 63.85 -31.11
N THR A 996 32.87 64.96 -31.25
CA THR A 996 32.79 65.74 -32.49
C THR A 996 33.94 66.76 -32.55
N ARG A 997 34.27 67.18 -33.77
CA ARG A 997 35.23 68.25 -34.06
C ARG A 997 34.74 69.07 -35.24
N GLU A 998 34.20 70.25 -34.94
CA GLU A 998 33.68 71.22 -35.93
C GLU A 998 34.78 71.89 -36.76
N ASP A 999 36.05 71.81 -36.34
CA ASP A 999 37.20 72.37 -37.06
C ASP A 999 37.72 71.48 -38.21
N THR A 1000 37.26 70.23 -38.25
CA THR A 1000 37.73 69.19 -39.18
C THR A 1000 36.60 68.31 -39.71
N ASP A 1001 35.33 68.64 -39.40
CA ASP A 1001 34.13 67.85 -39.69
C ASP A 1001 34.27 66.35 -39.37
N THR A 1002 34.97 66.03 -38.26
CA THR A 1002 35.17 64.64 -37.84
C THR A 1002 34.32 64.24 -36.63
N ILE A 1003 33.76 63.03 -36.70
CA ILE A 1003 33.10 62.35 -35.58
C ILE A 1003 33.99 61.18 -35.14
N LEU A 1004 34.59 61.29 -33.97
CA LEU A 1004 35.30 60.19 -33.33
C LEU A 1004 34.34 59.38 -32.46
N VAL A 1005 34.11 58.13 -32.85
CA VAL A 1005 33.31 57.17 -32.10
C VAL A 1005 34.21 56.13 -31.43
N LYS A 1006 33.83 55.72 -30.21
CA LYS A 1006 34.39 54.56 -29.53
C LYS A 1006 33.28 53.70 -28.95
N ASP A 1007 33.00 52.57 -29.58
CA ASP A 1007 31.94 51.67 -29.17
C ASP A 1007 32.23 50.25 -29.66
N VAL A 1008 31.38 49.29 -29.32
CA VAL A 1008 31.42 47.91 -29.80
C VAL A 1008 31.21 47.84 -31.31
N LYS A 1009 31.74 46.78 -31.93
CA LYS A 1009 31.68 46.60 -33.38
C LYS A 1009 30.24 46.64 -33.93
N LYS A 1010 29.29 46.04 -33.21
CA LYS A 1010 27.84 46.06 -33.49
C LYS A 1010 27.27 47.46 -33.72
N ASN A 1011 27.71 48.45 -32.93
CA ASN A 1011 27.23 49.82 -33.06
C ASN A 1011 28.03 50.60 -34.13
N LEU A 1012 29.33 50.35 -34.25
CA LEU A 1012 30.14 50.95 -35.31
C LEU A 1012 29.64 50.57 -36.71
N ASP A 1013 29.36 49.30 -36.96
CA ASP A 1013 28.89 48.83 -38.27
C ASP A 1013 27.46 49.37 -38.61
N ARG A 1014 26.64 49.69 -37.59
CA ARG A 1014 25.36 50.43 -37.75
C ARG A 1014 25.61 51.91 -38.08
N ILE A 1015 26.61 52.53 -37.46
CA ILE A 1015 27.02 53.90 -37.73
C ILE A 1015 27.62 54.04 -39.13
N ASP A 1016 28.42 53.06 -39.59
CA ASP A 1016 28.88 52.98 -40.99
C ASP A 1016 27.72 53.02 -41.98
N LYS A 1017 26.67 52.23 -41.73
CA LYS A 1017 25.45 52.22 -42.57
C LYS A 1017 24.68 53.53 -42.49
N LEU A 1018 24.57 54.15 -41.31
CA LEU A 1018 23.93 55.45 -41.15
C LEU A 1018 24.68 56.54 -41.93
N ILE A 1019 26.01 56.60 -41.77
CA ILE A 1019 26.85 57.63 -42.41
C ILE A 1019 26.86 57.42 -43.93
N SER A 1020 27.07 56.20 -44.43
CA SER A 1020 27.04 55.93 -45.88
C SER A 1020 25.68 56.19 -46.54
N ALA A 1021 24.57 56.18 -45.77
CA ALA A 1021 23.23 56.50 -46.27
C ALA A 1021 22.80 57.97 -46.07
N LYS A 1022 23.54 58.77 -45.28
CA LYS A 1022 23.18 60.16 -44.93
C LYS A 1022 24.21 61.19 -45.34
N ASP A 1023 25.49 60.81 -45.41
CA ASP A 1023 26.60 61.66 -45.83
C ASP A 1023 26.89 61.49 -47.33
N THR A 1024 25.86 61.75 -48.15
CA THR A 1024 25.94 61.80 -49.61
C THR A 1024 25.37 63.13 -50.12
N LEU A 1025 25.80 63.56 -51.30
CA LEU A 1025 25.40 64.85 -51.87
C LEU A 1025 23.88 64.90 -52.10
N GLU A 1026 23.33 63.83 -52.68
CA GLU A 1026 21.93 63.69 -53.06
C GLU A 1026 20.98 63.73 -51.84
N ALA A 1027 21.44 63.26 -50.68
CA ALA A 1027 20.67 63.27 -49.44
C ALA A 1027 20.65 64.63 -48.71
N GLN A 1028 21.44 65.61 -49.18
CA GLN A 1028 21.65 66.90 -48.50
C GLN A 1028 21.23 68.14 -49.33
N LEU A 1029 20.85 67.93 -50.59
CA LEU A 1029 20.21 68.94 -51.44
C LEU A 1029 18.75 69.18 -51.02
N ILE A 1030 18.34 70.44 -50.92
CA ILE A 1030 16.98 70.85 -50.55
C ILE A 1030 16.45 71.84 -51.59
N THR A 1031 15.32 71.52 -52.21
CA THR A 1031 14.57 72.47 -53.06
C THR A 1031 13.63 73.32 -52.20
N LYS A 1032 13.80 74.64 -52.21
CA LYS A 1032 12.91 75.60 -51.55
C LYS A 1032 12.27 76.53 -52.59
N ARG A 1033 10.96 76.78 -52.44
CA ARG A 1033 10.15 77.64 -53.31
C ARG A 1033 10.12 79.07 -52.76
N TYR A 1034 10.48 80.04 -53.58
CA TYR A 1034 10.55 81.46 -53.22
C TYR A 1034 9.60 82.30 -54.08
N VAL A 1035 8.87 83.20 -53.42
CA VAL A 1035 7.97 84.15 -54.09
C VAL A 1035 8.66 85.52 -54.14
N LEU A 1036 8.67 86.13 -55.32
CA LEU A 1036 9.29 87.41 -55.61
C LEU A 1036 8.22 88.52 -55.65
N LYS A 1037 8.55 89.70 -55.13
CA LYS A 1037 7.65 90.87 -55.05
C LYS A 1037 7.95 91.94 -56.08
N TYR A 1038 9.23 92.13 -56.44
CA TYR A 1038 9.71 93.28 -57.22
C TYR A 1038 10.63 92.93 -58.40
N LEU A 1039 10.96 91.66 -58.60
CA LEU A 1039 11.79 91.15 -59.69
C LEU A 1039 11.06 89.98 -60.36
N SER A 1040 11.16 89.86 -61.69
CA SER A 1040 10.67 88.67 -62.39
C SER A 1040 11.53 87.45 -62.06
N ALA A 1041 10.98 86.25 -62.27
CA ALA A 1041 11.70 84.99 -62.06
C ALA A 1041 13.05 84.92 -62.81
N ILE A 1042 13.15 85.55 -63.99
CA ILE A 1042 14.35 85.60 -64.82
C ILE A 1042 15.39 86.60 -64.26
N GLU A 1043 14.96 87.77 -63.80
CA GLU A 1043 15.86 88.79 -63.24
C GLU A 1043 16.41 88.36 -61.87
N ALA A 1044 15.58 87.73 -61.03
CA ALA A 1044 16.02 87.18 -59.75
C ALA A 1044 16.98 85.99 -59.95
N LYS A 1045 16.71 85.12 -60.93
CA LYS A 1045 17.65 84.06 -61.32
C LYS A 1045 19.00 84.65 -61.74
N TYR A 1046 19.01 85.64 -62.63
CA TYR A 1046 20.23 86.32 -63.07
C TYR A 1046 20.97 86.98 -61.90
N TYR A 1047 20.26 87.63 -60.97
CA TYR A 1047 20.88 88.25 -59.80
C TYR A 1047 21.50 87.22 -58.82
N LEU A 1048 20.87 86.06 -58.63
CA LEU A 1048 21.43 84.97 -57.80
C LEU A 1048 22.65 84.31 -58.45
N GLU A 1049 22.61 84.10 -59.78
CA GLU A 1049 23.72 83.51 -60.55
C GLU A 1049 24.92 84.46 -60.66
N VAL A 1050 24.72 85.77 -60.78
CA VAL A 1050 25.81 86.76 -60.93
C VAL A 1050 26.51 87.09 -59.60
N ASN A 1051 25.88 86.82 -58.45
CA ASN A 1051 26.46 87.08 -57.13
C ASN A 1051 26.96 85.80 -56.42
N ASP A 1052 27.08 84.66 -57.13
CA ASP A 1052 27.50 83.36 -56.57
C ASP A 1052 26.68 82.94 -55.31
N MET A 1053 25.37 83.22 -55.32
CA MET A 1053 24.49 82.99 -54.15
C MET A 1053 23.96 81.56 -54.05
N VAL A 1054 24.13 80.77 -55.10
CA VAL A 1054 23.80 79.33 -55.17
C VAL A 1054 25.10 78.58 -55.47
N SER A 1055 25.34 77.44 -54.83
CA SER A 1055 26.59 76.68 -55.01
C SER A 1055 26.71 76.05 -56.40
N ASP A 1056 27.93 75.59 -56.73
CA ASP A 1056 28.23 74.81 -57.94
C ASP A 1056 27.36 73.54 -58.09
N ASP A 1057 26.84 73.00 -56.98
CA ASP A 1057 25.94 71.83 -56.92
C ASP A 1057 24.44 72.21 -56.89
N GLY A 1058 24.12 73.51 -56.90
CA GLY A 1058 22.76 74.04 -56.80
C GLY A 1058 22.13 74.44 -58.14
N GLU A 1059 20.79 74.41 -58.21
CA GLU A 1059 20.04 74.68 -59.44
C GLU A 1059 18.85 75.63 -59.20
N ILE A 1060 18.75 76.70 -60.02
CA ILE A 1060 17.61 77.63 -60.04
C ILE A 1060 16.69 77.31 -61.22
N ARG A 1061 15.46 76.87 -60.91
CA ARG A 1061 14.40 76.57 -61.89
C ARG A 1061 13.33 77.66 -61.91
N VAL A 1062 12.92 78.03 -63.13
CA VAL A 1062 11.90 79.06 -63.43
C VAL A 1062 10.83 78.49 -64.38
N PRO A 1063 9.55 78.90 -64.30
CA PRO A 1063 8.49 78.38 -65.19
C PRO A 1063 8.63 78.86 -66.65
N VAL A 1064 8.11 78.08 -67.61
CA VAL A 1064 8.15 78.39 -69.05
C VAL A 1064 6.76 78.26 -69.68
N VAL A 1065 6.30 79.29 -70.40
CA VAL A 1065 4.99 79.32 -71.07
C VAL A 1065 5.01 78.55 -72.40
N ARG A 1066 3.98 77.74 -72.67
CA ARG A 1066 3.71 77.09 -73.98
C ARG A 1066 2.21 77.09 -74.29
N GLU A 1067 1.84 77.38 -75.54
CA GLU A 1067 0.45 77.23 -76.02
C GLU A 1067 0.02 75.75 -76.05
N LYS A 1068 -1.27 75.48 -75.76
CA LYS A 1068 -1.90 74.15 -75.92
C LYS A 1068 -3.27 74.28 -76.61
N VAL A 1069 -3.57 73.30 -77.48
CA VAL A 1069 -4.87 73.11 -78.13
C VAL A 1069 -5.66 72.01 -77.40
N GLU A 1070 -6.99 72.04 -77.53
CA GLU A 1070 -7.97 71.49 -76.58
C GLU A 1070 -8.27 69.97 -76.64
N ALA A 1071 -8.95 69.55 -75.57
CA ALA A 1071 -10.16 68.70 -75.55
C ALA A 1071 -10.06 67.19 -75.24
N GLY A 1072 -10.61 66.81 -74.07
CA GLY A 1072 -11.86 66.03 -74.09
C GLY A 1072 -12.05 64.84 -73.14
N ASN A 1073 -12.69 65.09 -71.98
CA ASN A 1073 -13.67 64.22 -71.28
C ASN A 1073 -13.25 62.84 -70.69
N VAL A 1074 -13.84 62.28 -69.61
CA VAL A 1074 -14.52 62.75 -68.36
C VAL A 1074 -15.02 61.51 -67.56
N LYS A 1075 -15.30 61.63 -66.24
CA LYS A 1075 -15.96 60.68 -65.26
C LYS A 1075 -15.12 59.54 -64.63
N ASP A 1076 -15.42 59.05 -63.41
CA ASP A 1076 -16.00 59.65 -62.17
C ASP A 1076 -15.95 58.63 -60.98
N GLN A 1077 -16.14 59.14 -59.74
CA GLN A 1077 -16.79 58.50 -58.55
C GLN A 1077 -16.17 57.35 -57.71
N SER A 1078 -15.77 57.73 -56.47
CA SER A 1078 -16.30 57.34 -55.13
C SER A 1078 -15.94 56.03 -54.37
N GLU A 1079 -15.22 56.23 -53.24
CA GLU A 1079 -15.55 55.90 -51.82
C GLU A 1079 -15.45 54.48 -51.13
N TYR A 1080 -14.66 54.48 -50.05
CA TYR A 1080 -14.79 53.86 -48.69
C TYR A 1080 -14.56 52.34 -48.33
N ILE A 1081 -13.32 52.06 -47.85
CA ILE A 1081 -12.89 51.65 -46.47
C ILE A 1081 -13.03 50.21 -45.86
N ARG A 1082 -11.83 49.69 -45.45
CA ARG A 1082 -11.41 48.78 -44.32
C ARG A 1082 -11.51 47.22 -44.31
N ILE A 1083 -10.38 46.57 -44.67
CA ILE A 1083 -9.48 45.58 -43.96
C ILE A 1083 -9.98 44.72 -42.75
N PRO A 1084 -9.39 43.52 -42.41
CA PRO A 1084 -7.93 43.22 -42.50
C PRO A 1084 -7.40 41.78 -42.80
N GLN A 1085 -6.06 41.77 -43.03
CA GLN A 1085 -5.00 40.78 -42.70
C GLN A 1085 -4.28 39.93 -43.79
N GLU A 1086 -2.93 40.11 -43.75
CA GLU A 1086 -1.79 39.20 -44.00
C GLU A 1086 -1.59 38.55 -45.39
N THR A 1087 -0.61 38.93 -46.23
CA THR A 1087 0.87 39.13 -46.16
C THR A 1087 1.69 37.92 -46.60
N VAL A 1088 2.25 38.03 -47.80
CA VAL A 1088 3.35 37.22 -48.36
C VAL A 1088 4.33 38.22 -48.99
N GLY A 1089 5.64 38.03 -48.85
CA GLY A 1089 6.60 39.00 -49.39
C GLY A 1089 8.05 38.55 -49.49
N ASN A 1090 8.47 38.14 -50.69
CA ASN A 1090 9.70 38.53 -51.39
C ASN A 1090 9.72 37.85 -52.79
N PRO A 1091 10.62 38.19 -53.72
CA PRO A 1091 11.44 39.41 -53.87
C PRO A 1091 11.31 40.04 -55.29
N GLN A 1092 11.88 41.22 -55.54
CA GLN A 1092 12.79 41.44 -56.71
C GLN A 1092 13.48 42.81 -56.76
N GLU A 1093 14.49 42.87 -57.63
CA GLU A 1093 15.51 43.91 -57.83
C GLU A 1093 15.22 44.84 -59.03
N ILE A 1094 15.65 46.10 -58.89
CA ILE A 1094 16.43 46.92 -59.86
C ILE A 1094 15.77 47.55 -61.12
N GLU A 1095 16.23 48.78 -61.38
CA GLU A 1095 16.27 49.60 -62.62
C GLU A 1095 15.04 50.40 -63.15
N ALA A 1096 15.08 51.70 -62.81
CA ALA A 1096 15.31 52.83 -63.73
C ALA A 1096 14.20 53.39 -64.67
N GLU A 1097 14.43 54.67 -65.05
CA GLU A 1097 13.67 55.55 -65.96
C GLU A 1097 12.29 56.02 -65.44
N SER A 1098 12.01 57.32 -65.28
CA SER A 1098 12.18 58.36 -66.31
C SER A 1098 11.91 59.78 -65.77
N THR A 1099 12.53 60.76 -66.43
CA THR A 1099 12.30 62.20 -66.30
C THR A 1099 10.89 62.63 -66.71
N GLN A 1100 10.14 63.27 -65.80
CA GLN A 1100 9.53 64.60 -65.96
C GLN A 1100 8.61 64.94 -64.77
N VAL A 1101 8.91 66.03 -64.06
CA VAL A 1101 7.99 66.64 -63.09
C VAL A 1101 7.53 67.97 -63.70
N ASP A 1102 6.28 68.02 -64.15
CA ASP A 1102 5.64 69.27 -64.57
C ASP A 1102 5.47 70.19 -63.35
N LEU A 1103 5.90 71.44 -63.49
CA LEU A 1103 5.63 72.52 -62.53
C LEU A 1103 4.29 73.19 -62.86
N PRO A 1104 3.54 73.68 -61.86
CA PRO A 1104 2.21 74.27 -62.08
C PRO A 1104 2.30 75.54 -62.95
N GLU A 1105 1.53 75.57 -64.04
CA GLU A 1105 1.39 76.73 -64.92
C GLU A 1105 0.71 77.90 -64.16
N GLY A 1106 1.32 79.10 -64.17
CA GLY A 1106 0.69 80.35 -63.70
C GLY A 1106 1.47 81.22 -62.71
N GLU A 1107 2.62 80.80 -62.19
CA GLU A 1107 3.39 81.56 -61.18
C GLU A 1107 4.57 82.36 -61.78
N GLU A 1108 4.31 83.49 -62.45
CA GLU A 1108 5.35 84.31 -63.12
C GLU A 1108 6.44 84.89 -62.18
N ASN A 1109 6.14 85.01 -60.88
CA ASN A 1109 7.02 85.59 -59.86
C ASN A 1109 7.50 84.54 -58.81
N VAL A 1110 7.71 83.29 -59.22
CA VAL A 1110 8.20 82.23 -58.32
C VAL A 1110 9.44 81.55 -58.90
N ILE A 1111 10.42 81.32 -58.04
CA ILE A 1111 11.63 80.56 -58.36
C ILE A 1111 11.83 79.41 -57.39
N TYR A 1112 12.29 78.28 -57.91
CA TYR A 1112 12.63 77.09 -57.12
C TYR A 1112 14.14 76.97 -57.09
N ILE A 1113 14.73 77.06 -55.91
CA ILE A 1113 16.17 76.96 -55.73
C ILE A 1113 16.45 75.67 -54.99
N THR A 1114 17.21 74.79 -55.61
CA THR A 1114 17.78 73.58 -54.99
C THR A 1114 19.22 73.87 -54.64
N ASP A 1115 19.60 73.78 -53.37
CA ASP A 1115 20.99 73.88 -52.93
C ASP A 1115 21.18 73.06 -51.64
N LEU A 1116 22.42 72.88 -51.21
CA LEU A 1116 22.76 72.23 -49.94
C LEU A 1116 22.11 72.97 -48.78
N LYS A 1117 21.57 72.21 -47.81
CA LYS A 1117 20.85 72.73 -46.62
C LYS A 1117 21.53 73.92 -45.93
N ARG A 1118 22.86 73.96 -45.92
CA ARG A 1118 23.69 75.03 -45.32
C ARG A 1118 23.66 76.37 -46.06
N ASN A 1119 23.36 76.38 -47.37
CA ASN A 1119 23.31 77.59 -48.19
C ASN A 1119 21.93 78.24 -48.24
N ILE A 1120 20.87 77.46 -48.01
CA ILE A 1120 19.48 77.92 -48.02
C ILE A 1120 19.26 79.17 -47.15
N SER A 1121 19.96 79.31 -46.01
CA SER A 1121 19.85 80.51 -45.17
C SER A 1121 20.42 81.79 -45.81
N LYS A 1122 21.48 81.69 -46.64
CA LYS A 1122 22.00 82.85 -47.40
C LYS A 1122 21.08 83.22 -48.55
N ILE A 1123 20.51 82.21 -49.19
CA ILE A 1123 19.51 82.38 -50.25
C ILE A 1123 18.23 83.01 -49.67
N ASP A 1124 17.81 82.62 -48.47
CA ASP A 1124 16.70 83.25 -47.73
C ASP A 1124 16.95 84.76 -47.54
N GLU A 1125 18.12 85.15 -47.00
CA GLU A 1125 18.50 86.56 -46.79
C GLU A 1125 18.56 87.35 -48.11
N ALA A 1126 19.17 86.79 -49.16
CA ALA A 1126 19.23 87.42 -50.48
C ALA A 1126 17.84 87.63 -51.10
N ILE A 1127 16.92 86.68 -50.91
CA ILE A 1127 15.53 86.79 -51.37
C ILE A 1127 14.75 87.83 -50.54
N GLU A 1128 15.00 87.93 -49.22
CA GLU A 1128 14.42 89.01 -48.41
C GLU A 1128 14.91 90.40 -48.84
N GLU A 1129 16.21 90.55 -49.16
CA GLU A 1129 16.77 91.80 -49.69
C GLU A 1129 16.17 92.16 -51.06
N MET A 1130 16.06 91.19 -51.97
CA MET A 1130 15.37 91.34 -53.27
C MET A 1130 13.89 91.70 -53.13
N ASN A 1131 13.25 91.29 -52.03
CA ASN A 1131 11.87 91.59 -51.69
C ASN A 1131 11.71 92.81 -50.75
N SER A 1132 12.75 93.63 -50.58
CA SER A 1132 12.72 94.82 -49.72
C SER A 1132 12.31 96.09 -50.50
N PRO A 1133 11.65 97.09 -49.85
CA PRO A 1133 11.05 98.24 -50.56
C PRO A 1133 12.04 99.27 -51.13
N SER A 1134 13.34 99.16 -50.83
CA SER A 1134 14.36 100.19 -51.12
C SER A 1134 14.81 100.27 -52.58
N ARG A 1135 14.33 99.36 -53.44
CA ARG A 1135 14.77 99.21 -54.84
C ARG A 1135 13.86 99.91 -55.87
N ALA A 1136 12.85 100.68 -55.42
CA ALA A 1136 11.72 101.14 -56.24
C ALA A 1136 11.84 102.57 -56.83
N GLU A 1137 12.91 103.33 -56.59
CA GLU A 1137 13.07 104.70 -57.10
C GLU A 1137 14.48 105.01 -57.66
N GLU A 1138 14.72 104.69 -58.94
CA GLU A 1138 15.57 105.52 -59.79
C GLU A 1138 14.91 105.63 -61.19
N VAL A 1139 14.46 106.83 -61.56
CA VAL A 1139 13.52 107.05 -62.68
C VAL A 1139 14.25 107.53 -63.94
N VAL A 1140 14.01 106.89 -65.08
CA VAL A 1140 14.37 107.40 -66.41
C VAL A 1140 13.12 107.53 -67.29
N VAL A 1141 13.00 108.68 -67.95
CA VAL A 1141 11.81 109.11 -68.69
C VAL A 1141 11.77 108.53 -70.11
N MET A 1142 10.60 108.07 -70.57
CA MET A 1142 10.24 108.03 -71.99
C MET A 1142 8.83 108.59 -72.21
N ALA A 1143 8.66 109.32 -73.31
CA ALA A 1143 7.42 110.01 -73.66
C ALA A 1143 6.66 109.27 -74.77
N PHE A 1144 5.33 109.35 -74.74
CA PHE A 1144 4.47 108.94 -75.86
C PHE A 1144 3.39 110.00 -76.13
N ASN A 1145 3.16 110.28 -77.41
CA ASN A 1145 2.19 111.27 -77.88
C ASN A 1145 0.78 110.66 -77.97
N ILE A 1146 -0.23 111.46 -77.61
CA ILE A 1146 -1.66 111.08 -77.61
C ILE A 1146 -2.34 111.65 -78.88
N PRO A 1147 -3.07 110.84 -79.67
CA PRO A 1147 -4.07 111.32 -80.62
C PRO A 1147 -5.41 111.64 -79.93
N GLN A 1148 -6.09 112.67 -80.40
CA GLN A 1148 -7.29 113.29 -79.82
C GLN A 1148 -8.56 112.41 -79.95
N GLY A 1149 -9.29 112.11 -78.85
CA GLY A 1149 -10.64 111.51 -78.95
C GLY A 1149 -11.27 110.86 -77.68
N SER A 1150 -12.32 111.52 -77.16
CA SER A 1150 -13.37 111.05 -76.22
C SER A 1150 -13.00 110.69 -74.76
N LEU A 1151 -13.99 110.90 -73.86
CA LEU A 1151 -13.87 110.70 -72.42
C LEU A 1151 -13.91 109.21 -72.03
N GLU A 1152 -14.56 108.36 -72.85
CA GLU A 1152 -14.64 106.92 -72.59
C GLU A 1152 -13.25 106.25 -72.64
N SER A 1153 -12.36 106.71 -73.51
CA SER A 1153 -10.97 106.24 -73.60
C SER A 1153 -10.18 106.42 -72.29
N ILE A 1154 -10.49 107.47 -71.52
CA ILE A 1154 -9.85 107.76 -70.23
C ILE A 1154 -10.46 106.90 -69.12
N ALA A 1155 -11.78 106.67 -69.15
CA ALA A 1155 -12.45 105.78 -68.22
C ALA A 1155 -12.00 104.31 -68.37
N ILE A 1156 -11.81 103.83 -69.61
CA ILE A 1156 -11.28 102.50 -69.90
C ILE A 1156 -9.82 102.38 -69.40
N ALA A 1157 -8.99 103.39 -69.66
CA ALA A 1157 -7.61 103.41 -69.17
C ALA A 1157 -7.54 103.40 -67.63
N MET A 1158 -8.42 104.13 -66.93
CA MET A 1158 -8.47 104.13 -65.46
C MET A 1158 -9.01 102.82 -64.89
N ALA A 1159 -10.02 102.18 -65.51
CA ALA A 1159 -10.56 100.90 -65.05
C ALA A 1159 -9.48 99.79 -65.02
N TYR A 1160 -8.68 99.69 -66.08
CA TYR A 1160 -7.53 98.77 -66.14
C TYR A 1160 -6.44 99.07 -65.10
N ILE A 1161 -6.25 100.34 -64.70
CA ILE A 1161 -5.24 100.74 -63.71
C ILE A 1161 -5.68 100.43 -62.25
N ILE A 1162 -6.98 100.33 -61.98
CA ILE A 1162 -7.52 100.00 -60.65
C ILE A 1162 -8.10 98.57 -60.54
N GLY A 1163 -7.90 97.73 -61.56
CA GLY A 1163 -8.22 96.30 -61.51
C GLY A 1163 -9.72 95.96 -61.56
N MET A 1164 -10.56 96.81 -62.14
CA MET A 1164 -11.98 96.51 -62.40
C MET A 1164 -12.24 96.30 -63.88
N ASN A 1165 -13.10 95.34 -64.22
CA ASN A 1165 -13.56 95.18 -65.59
C ASN A 1165 -14.49 96.35 -65.97
N PRO A 1166 -14.48 96.83 -67.24
CA PRO A 1166 -15.22 98.04 -67.63
C PRO A 1166 -16.74 97.98 -67.47
N GLU A 1167 -17.32 96.78 -67.30
CA GLU A 1167 -18.76 96.55 -67.18
C GLU A 1167 -19.28 96.74 -65.73
N ASP A 1168 -18.41 96.75 -64.73
CA ASP A 1168 -18.78 96.77 -63.30
C ASP A 1168 -19.02 98.19 -62.72
N ILE A 1169 -18.78 99.25 -63.51
CA ILE A 1169 -19.01 100.64 -63.08
C ILE A 1169 -20.49 101.02 -63.24
N GLN A 1170 -21.30 100.70 -62.22
CA GLN A 1170 -22.71 101.09 -62.19
C GLN A 1170 -22.89 102.62 -62.15
N GLY A 1171 -23.51 103.17 -63.19
CA GLY A 1171 -23.92 104.58 -63.26
C GLY A 1171 -23.61 105.28 -64.57
N ILE A 1172 -22.73 104.73 -65.42
CA ILE A 1172 -22.39 105.31 -66.72
C ILE A 1172 -23.22 104.68 -67.85
N LYS A 1173 -23.86 105.55 -68.64
CA LYS A 1173 -24.38 105.34 -70.00
C LYS A 1173 -24.14 106.62 -70.82
N ILE A 1174 -22.88 106.90 -71.18
CA ILE A 1174 -22.39 108.05 -71.97
C ILE A 1174 -21.23 107.50 -72.84
N ARG A 1175 -21.08 107.67 -74.16
CA ARG A 1175 -21.70 108.45 -75.26
C ARG A 1175 -21.26 109.91 -75.51
N GLU A 1176 -20.69 110.10 -76.71
CA GLU A 1176 -20.45 111.36 -77.45
C GLU A 1176 -19.39 112.33 -76.86
N GLY A 1177 -18.43 112.71 -77.71
CA GLY A 1177 -18.14 114.13 -77.99
C GLY A 1177 -17.28 114.97 -77.02
N GLU A 1178 -16.10 115.36 -77.53
CA GLU A 1178 -15.37 116.63 -77.25
C GLU A 1178 -14.57 116.88 -75.94
N THR A 1179 -13.24 117.02 -76.16
CA THR A 1179 -12.28 118.05 -75.68
C THR A 1179 -11.79 118.18 -74.21
N GLU A 1180 -10.46 117.96 -74.09
CA GLU A 1180 -9.42 118.78 -73.41
C GLU A 1180 -9.31 118.91 -71.87
N TRP A 1181 -8.14 119.40 -71.42
CA TRP A 1181 -7.43 119.05 -70.18
C TRP A 1181 -7.29 120.21 -69.17
N ILE A 1182 -7.21 119.93 -67.85
CA ILE A 1182 -6.51 120.77 -66.82
C ILE A 1182 -6.29 120.03 -65.47
N LYS A 1183 -5.30 120.48 -64.66
CA LYS A 1183 -4.79 119.90 -63.38
C LYS A 1183 -5.63 120.17 -62.12
N MET A 1184 -5.57 119.27 -61.11
CA MET A 1184 -5.54 119.63 -59.66
C MET A 1184 -4.99 118.53 -58.71
N LYS A 1185 -4.84 118.82 -57.40
CA LYS A 1185 -4.19 118.01 -56.33
C LYS A 1185 -5.13 117.74 -55.12
N VAL A 1186 -4.83 116.72 -54.30
CA VAL A 1186 -4.75 116.69 -52.80
C VAL A 1186 -5.30 115.39 -52.12
N ALA A 1187 -4.39 114.74 -51.35
CA ALA A 1187 -4.48 113.95 -50.09
C ALA A 1187 -5.68 113.07 -49.64
N SER A 1188 -5.33 112.08 -48.79
CA SER A 1188 -6.12 110.95 -48.27
C SER A 1188 -6.60 111.08 -46.79
N PRO A 1189 -7.57 110.25 -46.34
CA PRO A 1189 -7.89 110.01 -44.92
C PRO A 1189 -7.74 108.54 -44.45
N THR A 1190 -8.06 108.27 -43.18
CA THR A 1190 -7.56 107.14 -42.35
C THR A 1190 -8.62 106.40 -41.52
N ILE A 1191 -8.36 105.10 -41.22
CA ILE A 1191 -8.67 104.32 -39.97
C ILE A 1191 -10.16 104.09 -39.57
N ASP A 1192 -10.58 102.82 -39.36
CA ASP A 1192 -10.75 102.20 -38.00
C ASP A 1192 -11.14 100.71 -38.03
N LEU A 1193 -10.84 99.95 -36.97
CA LEU A 1193 -11.20 98.53 -36.73
C LEU A 1193 -11.43 98.28 -35.23
N GLY A 1194 -12.56 97.66 -34.85
CA GLY A 1194 -12.91 97.39 -33.44
C GLY A 1194 -12.93 95.90 -33.03
N ASP A 1195 -12.34 95.62 -31.85
CA ASP A 1195 -12.73 94.74 -30.72
C ASP A 1195 -13.52 93.42 -30.94
N ILE A 1196 -13.36 92.30 -30.18
CA ILE A 1196 -12.51 91.80 -29.06
C ILE A 1196 -12.78 90.26 -28.98
N GLY A 1197 -11.92 89.37 -28.39
CA GLY A 1197 -12.45 87.99 -28.09
C GLY A 1197 -11.65 86.77 -27.53
N ALA A 1198 -10.40 86.89 -27.07
CA ALA A 1198 -9.70 86.01 -26.07
C ALA A 1198 -10.06 84.50 -25.73
N VAL A 1199 -9.00 83.66 -25.76
CA VAL A 1199 -8.60 82.59 -24.76
C VAL A 1199 -9.23 81.18 -24.75
N GLY A 1200 -8.37 80.14 -24.73
CA GLY A 1200 -8.63 78.87 -24.00
C GLY A 1200 -7.88 77.61 -24.48
N ARG A 1201 -6.93 77.08 -23.69
CA ARG A 1201 -6.35 75.72 -23.89
C ARG A 1201 -7.28 74.64 -23.29
N LYS A 1202 -7.32 73.47 -23.91
CA LYS A 1202 -6.95 72.23 -23.21
C LYS A 1202 -6.34 71.21 -24.17
#